data_AF-A0A8H6YIC8-F1
#
_entry.id   AF-A0A8H6YIC8-F1
#
_cell.length_a   1.000
_cell.length_b   1.000
_cell.length_c   1.000
_cell.angle_alpha   90.00
_cell.angle_beta   90.00
_cell.angle_gamma   90.00
#
_symmetry.space_group_name_H-M   'P 1'
#
loop_
_entity.id
_entity.type
_entity.pdbx_description
1 polymer ?
#
loop_
_entity_poly.entity_id
_entity_poly.type
_entity_poly.pdbx_seq_one_letter_code
_entity_poly.pdbx_strand_id
1 'polypeptide(L)'
;MSRQRNESTTFITNIYGGIGGAGGVGGVTGGTAGVGEGPTMNFSGVQNLTNNIGGSLVVHSDRLEEVLGKWLEFPPDTKDRQYHLRSLRHKDTGSWLLHDDQFIKWKATPGSLWIKGISGTGKSVLSSTVIEEITKACPEGSAVAFFYFDFRNERQRMDIMLRSIIWQLSGRSPSPYSSLKQLYKSLGNGTIHPQPADLQGVLEELLSELDQTYIVIDGLDECDNTDWKHLIRFIHSLCHPAKNAPHLLFTSQLLEEFQKAFKDVTFIELGSSVTNSDIRSFIGSEVLKVGNWASGDEYAQEVTEQIVQKSNGMFRMAACLLLELHKCHWGDNWVKTLTTLPADLFGIYDRFLTRAKDTLPGVFIQGIFRWLVFSARQVTPDELADAIAFPLDDPAFNFSDPAKSIYYPDRHQANSSIFKLLEGLIMIKEDNKWSDLSIYGRDRLSIALAHSSVKDYLLSSQFHRKFGSIIDLTKGVSHKFITQTCVRYLLLFAEAQHLMTERTLPDYPISLYAAEYWFHHLQLCDNLDQEALLPSTMHLLDDGSSQYAALYQLRPLSLYWTRVWDEPISPALCMCSKIGYTAGVQSLLIKHSTSVNQADKDGWTALHLASSKGHLNIVQLLVEHSAFVNQADEYGRTALHLASSKGHVNIVQLLIEHSASVDQADEYGRTALHLASSEGCLNIVQLLMQCSTSIDGVDEDGKTALHLASSKGHIDIVQLLIEHNTSVDQADENGRTALHLASSRGHLNIMQLLIEHGTSVDQADEYGRTTLHLVSSEGDLNIIQLLIKRNASVNQADRDGRTALHQASSKGHLNIVQLLIEHSASVDQSDKYGWTALHLALSEGHLNIVQLLIECSTSVNQADKDGRTVLHQASSKGHLNIVQLLIEHSASVDQADEDGRTALHHASSKGHLNIVQLLLEHSASVDQADEDGRTVLHQASSKGHLNIVQLLIEHSASVDQADEDGRTALHHASSKGHLNIVQLLLEHSASVDQAGEYGTTVLHLASRMGRFNIVQLLLEHSASVDQADRYGRTALHEASSNGHLNIVQLLLEHSASVDQADKDGRTALHLTSKGGNLNIVQLLLKHSASVNQADRYGRTVLDLASSNGHLNIVQLLIEHCTSINHADKAGSIVRRFASLSHHFNFAGLLSREKSRKALKP
;
A
#
# COMPACT_ATOMS: atom_id res chain seq x y z
N MET A 1 32.51 -55.36 -4.35
CA MET A 1 32.31 -55.14 -5.80
C MET A 1 31.40 -53.93 -5.99
N SER A 2 31.49 -53.24 -7.13
CA SER A 2 30.44 -52.40 -7.75
C SER A 2 29.36 -51.69 -6.89
N ARG A 3 29.40 -50.33 -6.90
CA ARG A 3 28.31 -49.40 -7.32
C ARG A 3 26.95 -49.39 -6.57
N GLN A 4 26.22 -48.26 -6.43
CA GLN A 4 26.52 -46.81 -6.53
C GLN A 4 25.28 -46.00 -6.09
N ARG A 5 25.45 -44.72 -5.69
CA ARG A 5 24.43 -43.64 -5.64
C ARG A 5 23.33 -43.77 -4.55
N ASN A 6 23.03 -42.71 -3.77
CA ASN A 6 22.32 -41.43 -4.05
C ASN A 6 20.80 -41.66 -4.28
N GLU A 7 19.87 -40.85 -3.76
CA GLU A 7 19.97 -39.67 -2.87
C GLU A 7 18.67 -39.40 -2.10
N SER A 8 18.74 -38.46 -1.15
CA SER A 8 17.66 -37.83 -0.35
C SER A 8 16.54 -37.22 -1.22
N THR A 9 15.36 -36.81 -0.72
CA THR A 9 14.92 -36.48 0.66
C THR A 9 13.39 -36.54 0.78
N THR A 10 12.83 -36.80 1.98
CA THR A 10 11.39 -36.64 2.25
C THR A 10 11.11 -36.03 3.63
N PHE A 11 10.19 -35.06 3.64
CA PHE A 11 9.39 -34.41 4.68
C PHE A 11 9.25 -34.97 6.14
N ILE A 12 8.80 -34.03 7.00
CA ILE A 12 7.74 -34.13 8.04
C ILE A 12 8.11 -34.28 9.55
N THR A 13 7.75 -33.21 10.31
CA THR A 13 7.32 -33.09 11.74
C THR A 13 8.06 -33.80 12.89
N ASN A 14 8.23 -33.09 14.03
CA ASN A 14 7.30 -33.29 15.17
C ASN A 14 7.25 -32.16 16.22
N ILE A 15 6.22 -32.24 17.06
CA ILE A 15 5.61 -31.18 17.90
C ILE A 15 5.94 -31.35 19.40
N TYR A 16 5.92 -30.23 20.17
CA TYR A 16 6.09 -30.07 21.64
C TYR A 16 7.44 -30.53 22.24
N GLY A 17 8.01 -29.89 23.27
CA GLY A 17 7.70 -28.67 24.05
C GLY A 17 8.56 -28.64 25.34
N GLY A 18 8.84 -27.55 26.06
CA GLY A 18 8.55 -26.12 25.88
C GLY A 18 9.10 -25.28 27.07
N ILE A 19 8.85 -23.95 27.06
CA ILE A 19 9.10 -22.96 28.15
C ILE A 19 10.57 -22.59 28.46
N GLY A 20 10.90 -21.27 28.38
CA GLY A 20 11.78 -20.63 29.37
C GLY A 20 12.99 -19.77 28.92
N GLY A 21 12.78 -18.48 28.65
CA GLY A 21 13.64 -17.40 29.20
C GLY A 21 14.86 -16.86 28.41
N ALA A 22 14.66 -15.68 27.79
CA ALA A 22 15.56 -14.50 27.77
C ALA A 22 17.00 -14.54 27.16
N GLY A 23 17.51 -13.33 26.82
CA GLY A 23 18.96 -13.05 26.78
C GLY A 23 19.63 -12.97 25.40
N GLY A 24 19.32 -11.96 24.59
CA GLY A 24 20.08 -11.66 23.35
C GLY A 24 21.45 -11.05 23.62
N VAL A 25 22.46 -11.40 22.81
CA VAL A 25 23.85 -10.91 22.89
C VAL A 25 24.30 -10.41 21.50
N GLY A 26 25.10 -9.34 21.43
CA GLY A 26 25.81 -8.96 20.19
C GLY A 26 27.03 -9.85 19.90
N GLY A 27 27.76 -9.70 18.80
CA GLY A 27 27.60 -8.78 17.66
C GLY A 27 28.77 -8.90 16.66
N VAL A 28 28.67 -8.17 15.53
CA VAL A 28 29.68 -7.71 14.55
C VAL A 28 31.05 -8.44 14.42
N THR A 29 31.35 -9.01 13.23
CA THR A 29 32.60 -8.91 12.38
C THR A 29 32.67 -10.04 11.32
N GLY A 30 33.47 -9.99 10.23
CA GLY A 30 34.19 -8.85 9.63
C GLY A 30 35.37 -9.17 8.68
N GLY A 31 35.13 -9.54 7.40
CA GLY A 31 36.16 -9.57 6.30
C GLY A 31 37.00 -10.86 6.17
N THR A 32 37.86 -11.09 5.15
CA THR A 32 38.22 -10.37 3.88
C THR A 32 38.92 -11.29 2.85
N ALA A 33 38.69 -11.10 1.52
CA ALA A 33 39.48 -11.53 0.32
C ALA A 33 39.76 -13.06 0.11
N GLY A 34 39.99 -13.65 -1.08
CA GLY A 34 40.09 -13.26 -2.52
C GLY A 34 40.51 -14.52 -3.35
N VAL A 35 40.95 -14.58 -4.64
CA VAL A 35 41.16 -13.67 -5.80
C VAL A 35 41.24 -14.53 -7.10
N GLY A 36 40.81 -14.04 -8.28
CA GLY A 36 41.09 -14.61 -9.64
C GLY A 36 40.00 -15.53 -10.24
N GLU A 37 39.75 -15.63 -11.56
CA GLU A 37 40.29 -14.96 -12.77
C GLU A 37 39.14 -14.62 -13.78
N GLY A 38 39.44 -13.99 -14.93
CA GLY A 38 38.46 -13.44 -15.91
C GLY A 38 37.90 -14.44 -16.96
N PRO A 39 37.29 -13.99 -18.10
CA PRO A 39 37.50 -12.69 -18.78
C PRO A 39 36.23 -11.83 -19.04
N THR A 40 36.43 -10.70 -19.74
CA THR A 40 35.51 -9.57 -19.95
C THR A 40 34.67 -9.62 -21.24
N MET A 41 33.53 -8.91 -21.26
CA MET A 41 33.20 -7.91 -22.30
C MET A 41 32.27 -6.82 -21.75
N ASN A 42 32.33 -5.62 -22.33
CA ASN A 42 31.65 -4.42 -21.82
C ASN A 42 30.27 -4.21 -22.48
N PHE A 43 29.34 -3.58 -21.77
CA PHE A 43 28.64 -2.41 -22.32
C PHE A 43 28.41 -1.36 -21.22
N SER A 44 28.70 -0.10 -21.55
CA SER A 44 28.72 1.03 -20.61
C SER A 44 27.68 2.07 -21.03
N GLY A 45 27.02 2.72 -20.07
CA GLY A 45 26.44 4.05 -20.30
C GLY A 45 24.99 4.27 -19.89
N VAL A 46 24.67 4.16 -18.61
CA VAL A 46 23.69 5.07 -17.99
C VAL A 46 24.31 5.57 -16.68
N GLN A 47 24.66 6.85 -16.65
CA GLN A 47 25.16 7.53 -15.45
C GLN A 47 24.40 8.84 -15.30
N ASN A 48 24.06 9.18 -14.05
CA ASN A 48 23.53 10.47 -13.60
C ASN A 48 22.16 10.89 -14.15
N LEU A 49 21.12 10.74 -13.32
CA LEU A 49 20.27 11.88 -12.91
C LEU A 49 19.46 11.53 -11.64
N THR A 50 20.18 11.34 -10.52
CA THR A 50 19.59 11.24 -9.16
C THR A 50 20.44 12.05 -8.18
N ASN A 51 20.12 13.33 -8.02
CA ASN A 51 20.70 14.20 -6.99
C ASN A 51 19.79 15.41 -6.76
N ASN A 52 18.86 15.28 -5.81
CA ASN A 52 18.36 16.36 -4.93
C ASN A 52 17.25 15.81 -4.00
N ILE A 53 17.62 15.03 -2.99
CA ILE A 53 16.85 14.91 -1.75
C ILE A 53 17.82 14.99 -0.58
N GLY A 54 17.91 16.16 0.04
CA GLY A 54 18.25 16.26 1.46
C GLY A 54 16.93 16.25 2.22
N GLY A 55 16.61 15.14 2.89
CA GLY A 55 15.31 14.96 3.55
C GLY A 55 15.31 13.75 4.47
N SER A 56 14.71 13.90 5.66
CA SER A 56 14.66 12.85 6.68
C SER A 56 13.82 11.66 6.23
N LEU A 57 14.34 10.44 6.36
CA LEU A 57 13.59 9.22 6.03
C LEU A 57 12.52 8.92 7.10
N VAL A 58 11.26 9.16 6.74
CA VAL A 58 10.08 8.94 7.57
C VAL A 58 9.60 7.48 7.41
N VAL A 59 9.66 6.69 8.48
CA VAL A 59 9.28 5.24 8.46
C VAL A 59 7.77 5.05 8.68
N HIS A 60 6.94 5.98 8.20
CA HIS A 60 5.48 6.03 8.44
C HIS A 60 4.63 6.33 7.19
N SER A 61 5.22 6.68 6.05
CA SER A 61 4.51 6.89 4.78
C SER A 61 3.87 5.60 4.25
N ASP A 62 4.69 4.56 4.15
CA ASP A 62 4.46 3.42 3.26
C ASP A 62 3.21 2.62 3.66
N ARG A 63 2.94 2.54 4.97
CA ARG A 63 1.76 1.87 5.53
C ARG A 63 0.45 2.66 5.33
N LEU A 64 0.50 3.98 5.18
CA LEU A 64 -0.67 4.79 4.85
C LEU A 64 -0.98 4.69 3.35
N GLU A 65 0.05 4.76 2.51
CA GLU A 65 -0.09 4.59 1.06
C GLU A 65 -0.66 3.21 0.71
N GLU A 66 -0.15 2.13 1.31
CA GLU A 66 -0.67 0.78 1.08
C GLU A 66 -2.15 0.63 1.46
N VAL A 67 -2.59 1.26 2.56
CA VAL A 67 -3.99 1.22 3.03
C VAL A 67 -4.92 2.01 2.12
N LEU A 68 -4.55 3.25 1.78
CA LEU A 68 -5.34 4.10 0.86
C LEU A 68 -5.37 3.51 -0.55
N GLY A 69 -4.26 2.94 -1.02
CA GLY A 69 -4.15 2.24 -2.29
C GLY A 69 -5.10 1.05 -2.37
N LYS A 70 -5.11 0.17 -1.36
CA LYS A 70 -6.05 -0.98 -1.29
C LYS A 70 -7.51 -0.53 -1.28
N TRP A 71 -7.85 0.50 -0.51
CA TRP A 71 -9.22 1.03 -0.43
C TRP A 71 -9.70 1.69 -1.73
N LEU A 72 -8.79 2.30 -2.50
CA LEU A 72 -9.06 2.81 -3.85
C LEU A 72 -8.95 1.72 -4.94
N GLU A 73 -8.83 0.44 -4.58
CA GLU A 73 -8.57 -0.72 -5.47
C GLU A 73 -7.32 -0.58 -6.37
N PHE A 74 -6.28 0.11 -5.91
CA PHE A 74 -5.03 0.43 -6.63
C PHE A 74 -5.26 0.91 -8.08
N PRO A 75 -5.56 2.21 -8.28
CA PRO A 75 -5.89 2.74 -9.60
C PRO A 75 -4.78 2.46 -10.63
N PRO A 76 -5.13 2.18 -11.89
CA PRO A 76 -4.22 1.59 -12.86
C PRO A 76 -3.07 2.53 -13.21
N ASP A 77 -1.81 2.07 -13.08
CA ASP A 77 -0.67 2.88 -13.51
C ASP A 77 -0.70 3.10 -15.03
N THR A 78 -0.90 4.37 -15.41
CA THR A 78 -0.99 4.89 -16.77
C THR A 78 0.38 5.06 -17.43
N LYS A 79 1.49 5.05 -16.66
CA LYS A 79 2.86 5.25 -17.16
C LYS A 79 3.27 4.22 -18.20
N ASP A 80 2.88 2.96 -18.05
CA ASP A 80 3.22 1.91 -19.04
C ASP A 80 2.50 2.12 -20.37
N ARG A 81 1.27 2.64 -20.35
CA ARG A 81 0.54 3.01 -21.57
C ARG A 81 1.16 4.24 -22.22
N GLN A 82 1.58 5.22 -21.42
CA GLN A 82 2.37 6.38 -21.88
C GLN A 82 3.72 5.94 -22.49
N TYR A 83 4.43 5.01 -21.86
CA TYR A 83 5.67 4.44 -22.38
C TYR A 83 5.45 3.70 -23.70
N HIS A 84 4.41 2.87 -23.77
CA HIS A 84 4.03 2.15 -24.99
C HIS A 84 3.67 3.10 -26.14
N LEU A 85 2.80 4.09 -25.90
CA LEU A 85 2.43 5.09 -26.91
C LEU A 85 3.63 5.93 -27.36
N ARG A 86 4.54 6.28 -26.44
CA ARG A 86 5.81 6.93 -26.78
C ARG A 86 6.73 6.02 -27.61
N SER A 87 6.72 4.69 -27.39
CA SER A 87 7.50 3.73 -28.18
C SER A 87 6.96 3.52 -29.60
N LEU A 88 5.68 3.81 -29.84
CA LEU A 88 5.05 3.80 -31.17
C LEU A 88 5.29 5.12 -31.95
N ARG A 89 5.83 6.16 -31.31
CA ARG A 89 6.01 7.48 -31.93
C ARG A 89 7.26 7.49 -32.81
N HIS A 90 7.08 7.73 -34.10
CA HIS A 90 8.19 7.97 -35.02
C HIS A 90 8.88 9.31 -34.71
N LYS A 91 10.13 9.45 -35.15
CA LYS A 91 10.91 10.67 -34.89
C LYS A 91 10.20 11.87 -35.51
N ASP A 92 10.15 12.97 -34.76
CA ASP A 92 9.56 14.27 -35.15
C ASP A 92 8.02 14.25 -35.36
N THR A 93 7.34 13.11 -35.18
CA THR A 93 5.87 12.99 -35.24
C THR A 93 5.18 13.82 -34.14
N GLY A 94 4.18 14.61 -34.53
CA GLY A 94 3.43 15.49 -33.61
C GLY A 94 4.18 16.76 -33.21
N SER A 95 5.38 17.01 -33.72
CA SER A 95 6.18 18.21 -33.40
C SER A 95 5.51 19.53 -33.82
N TRP A 96 4.64 19.49 -34.83
CA TRP A 96 3.83 20.62 -35.28
C TRP A 96 2.89 21.14 -34.17
N LEU A 97 2.37 20.26 -33.32
CA LEU A 97 1.44 20.61 -32.24
C LEU A 97 2.13 21.52 -31.19
N LEU A 98 3.43 21.31 -30.98
CA LEU A 98 4.24 22.13 -30.07
C LEU A 98 4.47 23.55 -30.58
N HIS A 99 4.14 23.81 -31.86
CA HIS A 99 4.25 25.10 -32.53
C HIS A 99 2.86 25.70 -32.88
N ASP A 100 1.76 25.08 -32.46
CA ASP A 100 0.40 25.59 -32.70
C ASP A 100 0.05 26.71 -31.70
N ASP A 101 -0.48 27.83 -32.19
CA ASP A 101 -0.82 29.00 -31.38
C ASP A 101 -1.80 28.69 -30.23
N GLN A 102 -2.74 27.76 -30.43
CA GLN A 102 -3.69 27.36 -29.38
C GLN A 102 -3.01 26.50 -28.32
N PHE A 103 -2.11 25.59 -28.73
CA PHE A 103 -1.34 24.76 -27.80
C PHE A 103 -0.35 25.60 -26.99
N ILE A 104 0.37 26.53 -27.63
CA ILE A 104 1.29 27.46 -26.95
C ILE A 104 0.52 28.32 -25.93
N LYS A 105 -0.65 28.86 -26.32
CA LYS A 105 -1.52 29.62 -25.42
C LYS A 105 -2.01 28.77 -24.24
N TRP A 106 -2.49 27.56 -24.49
CA TRP A 106 -2.95 26.63 -23.45
C TRP A 106 -1.82 26.22 -22.49
N LYS A 107 -0.60 25.98 -22.99
CA LYS A 107 0.56 25.63 -22.15
C LYS A 107 0.95 26.77 -21.20
N ALA A 108 0.68 28.02 -21.58
CA ALA A 108 1.07 29.23 -20.87
C ALA A 108 -0.05 29.89 -20.03
N THR A 109 -1.32 29.55 -20.24
CA THR A 109 -2.46 30.13 -19.51
C THR A 109 -3.50 29.07 -19.14
N PRO A 110 -3.92 28.98 -17.87
CA PRO A 110 -4.94 28.03 -17.41
C PRO A 110 -6.24 28.06 -18.21
N GLY A 111 -6.81 26.88 -18.45
CA GLY A 111 -7.98 26.68 -19.29
C GLY A 111 -7.96 25.34 -20.03
N SER A 112 -8.92 25.17 -20.95
CA SER A 112 -9.18 23.88 -21.59
C SER A 112 -8.90 23.88 -23.09
N LEU A 113 -8.22 22.82 -23.57
CA LEU A 113 -7.93 22.56 -24.97
C LEU A 113 -8.45 21.18 -25.39
N TRP A 114 -9.31 21.15 -26.40
CA TRP A 114 -9.90 19.93 -26.96
C TRP A 114 -9.21 19.53 -28.27
N ILE A 115 -8.51 18.39 -28.30
CA ILE A 115 -7.98 17.82 -29.55
C ILE A 115 -8.99 16.83 -30.11
N LYS A 116 -9.67 17.22 -31.19
CA LYS A 116 -10.77 16.45 -31.78
C LYS A 116 -10.44 15.96 -33.18
N GLY A 117 -10.90 14.77 -33.53
CA GLY A 117 -10.66 14.21 -34.87
C GLY A 117 -11.18 12.79 -35.03
N ILE A 118 -11.33 12.36 -36.29
CA ILE A 118 -11.85 11.03 -36.68
C ILE A 118 -11.02 9.87 -36.10
N SER A 119 -11.61 8.67 -36.05
CA SER A 119 -10.92 7.44 -35.61
C SER A 119 -9.61 7.21 -36.40
N GLY A 120 -8.53 6.83 -35.70
CA GLY A 120 -7.24 6.48 -36.32
C GLY A 120 -6.34 7.65 -36.73
N THR A 121 -6.61 8.88 -36.28
CA THR A 121 -5.79 10.11 -36.50
C THR A 121 -4.55 10.23 -35.60
N GLY A 122 -4.31 9.28 -34.69
CA GLY A 122 -3.13 9.30 -33.81
C GLY A 122 -3.28 10.11 -32.52
N LYS A 123 -4.49 10.51 -32.12
CA LYS A 123 -4.78 11.29 -30.88
C LYS A 123 -3.95 10.85 -29.66
N SER A 124 -3.94 9.56 -29.33
CA SER A 124 -3.19 9.02 -28.17
C SER A 124 -1.67 9.21 -28.23
N VAL A 125 -1.10 9.25 -29.44
CA VAL A 125 0.34 9.53 -29.68
C VAL A 125 0.63 11.03 -29.61
N LEU A 126 -0.33 11.89 -30.00
CA LEU A 126 -0.23 13.33 -29.74
C LEU A 126 -0.30 13.61 -28.25
N SER A 127 -1.24 12.98 -27.53
CA SER A 127 -1.32 13.04 -26.05
C SER A 127 -0.03 12.59 -25.38
N SER A 128 0.66 11.55 -25.89
CA SER A 128 1.93 11.11 -25.31
C SER A 128 3.05 12.13 -25.49
N THR A 129 3.06 12.85 -26.62
CA THR A 129 3.96 13.99 -26.88
C THR A 129 3.63 15.21 -26.03
N VAL A 130 2.35 15.54 -25.84
CA VAL A 130 1.92 16.61 -24.92
C VAL A 130 2.38 16.32 -23.50
N ILE A 131 2.13 15.10 -22.98
CA ILE A 131 2.53 14.70 -21.63
C ILE A 131 4.06 14.75 -21.47
N GLU A 132 4.83 14.31 -22.48
CA GLU A 132 6.29 14.40 -22.45
C GLU A 132 6.79 15.86 -22.43
N GLU A 133 6.15 16.75 -23.18
CA GLU A 133 6.52 18.17 -23.26
C GLU A 133 6.19 18.92 -21.96
N ILE A 134 4.97 18.77 -21.41
CA ILE A 134 4.59 19.43 -20.15
C ILE A 134 5.38 18.85 -18.95
N THR A 135 5.75 17.57 -18.97
CA THR A 135 6.58 16.97 -17.91
C THR A 135 8.03 17.50 -17.94
N LYS A 136 8.55 17.89 -19.12
CA LYS A 136 9.86 18.55 -19.24
C LYS A 136 9.84 20.04 -18.91
N ALA A 137 8.69 20.69 -19.12
CA ALA A 137 8.54 22.14 -19.02
C ALA A 137 7.83 22.63 -17.74
N CYS A 138 7.39 21.73 -16.86
CA CYS A 138 6.74 22.10 -15.60
C CYS A 138 7.71 22.84 -14.66
N PRO A 139 7.30 23.96 -14.06
CA PRO A 139 7.94 24.55 -12.89
C PRO A 139 8.02 23.58 -11.70
N GLU A 140 8.96 23.83 -10.79
CA GLU A 140 8.93 23.20 -9.46
C GLU A 140 7.69 23.69 -8.70
N GLY A 141 6.97 22.76 -8.07
CA GLY A 141 5.64 23.00 -7.46
C GLY A 141 4.45 22.61 -8.35
N SER A 142 4.63 22.53 -9.68
CA SER A 142 3.54 22.14 -10.60
C SER A 142 3.32 20.63 -10.64
N ALA A 143 2.05 20.21 -10.79
CA ALA A 143 1.66 18.81 -10.89
C ALA A 143 1.20 18.44 -12.32
N VAL A 144 1.47 17.19 -12.73
CA VAL A 144 1.00 16.60 -13.99
C VAL A 144 0.32 15.28 -13.68
N ALA A 145 -0.94 15.14 -14.08
CA ALA A 145 -1.67 13.88 -14.05
C ALA A 145 -2.26 13.56 -15.44
N PHE A 146 -2.31 12.29 -15.79
CA PHE A 146 -2.88 11.87 -17.06
C PHE A 146 -3.63 10.54 -16.98
N PHE A 147 -4.67 10.43 -17.78
CA PHE A 147 -5.44 9.21 -17.95
C PHE A 147 -5.62 8.89 -19.44
N TYR A 148 -5.64 7.59 -19.72
CA TYR A 148 -5.82 7.05 -21.05
C TYR A 148 -6.97 6.05 -21.02
N PHE A 149 -8.04 6.37 -21.73
CA PHE A 149 -9.04 5.36 -22.07
C PHE A 149 -8.45 4.36 -23.10
N ASP A 150 -9.09 3.20 -23.18
CA ASP A 150 -8.76 2.09 -24.05
C ASP A 150 -10.05 1.31 -24.39
N PHE A 151 -10.55 1.47 -25.61
CA PHE A 151 -11.71 0.77 -26.17
C PHE A 151 -11.68 -0.77 -26.03
N ARG A 152 -10.50 -1.33 -25.71
CA ARG A 152 -10.24 -2.76 -25.48
C ARG A 152 -10.55 -3.21 -24.04
N ASN A 153 -10.80 -2.27 -23.12
CA ASN A 153 -11.10 -2.54 -21.71
C ASN A 153 -12.52 -2.07 -21.39
N GLU A 154 -13.50 -2.94 -21.62
CA GLU A 154 -14.94 -2.61 -21.63
C GLU A 154 -15.55 -2.25 -20.25
N ARG A 155 -14.73 -2.00 -19.23
CA ARG A 155 -15.16 -1.56 -17.89
C ARG A 155 -14.54 -0.22 -17.47
N GLN A 156 -13.97 0.56 -18.41
CA GLN A 156 -13.44 1.89 -18.11
C GLN A 156 -14.55 2.94 -17.94
N ARG A 157 -15.07 2.95 -16.71
CA ARG A 157 -15.96 3.95 -16.13
C ARG A 157 -15.21 5.21 -15.67
N MET A 158 -15.98 6.27 -15.42
CA MET A 158 -15.48 7.57 -14.95
C MET A 158 -14.81 7.50 -13.57
N ASP A 159 -15.21 6.60 -12.67
CA ASP A 159 -14.62 6.47 -11.33
C ASP A 159 -13.17 5.97 -11.37
N ILE A 160 -12.81 5.13 -12.34
CA ILE A 160 -11.43 4.62 -12.50
C ILE A 160 -10.50 5.75 -12.94
N MET A 161 -10.97 6.61 -13.86
CA MET A 161 -10.27 7.83 -14.27
C MET A 161 -10.06 8.78 -13.09
N LEU A 162 -11.12 9.06 -12.31
CA LEU A 162 -11.03 9.91 -11.12
C LEU A 162 -10.00 9.38 -10.12
N ARG A 163 -10.11 8.11 -9.71
CA ARG A 163 -9.16 7.47 -8.77
C ARG A 163 -7.71 7.57 -9.28
N SER A 164 -7.48 7.36 -10.57
CA SER A 164 -6.14 7.47 -11.18
C SER A 164 -5.59 8.89 -11.21
N ILE A 165 -6.41 9.90 -11.50
CA ILE A 165 -5.97 11.32 -11.50
C ILE A 165 -5.69 11.77 -10.06
N ILE A 166 -6.60 11.49 -9.13
CA ILE A 166 -6.45 11.82 -7.70
C ILE A 166 -5.19 11.20 -7.12
N TRP A 167 -4.92 9.92 -7.40
CA TRP A 167 -3.70 9.25 -6.93
C TRP A 167 -2.41 9.89 -7.46
N GLN A 168 -2.39 10.28 -8.74
CA GLN A 168 -1.24 10.99 -9.35
C GLN A 168 -0.99 12.38 -8.76
N LEU A 169 -2.06 13.13 -8.43
CA LEU A 169 -1.96 14.47 -7.85
C LEU A 169 -1.69 14.45 -6.34
N SER A 170 -2.25 13.48 -5.60
CA SER A 170 -2.06 13.35 -4.15
C SER A 170 -0.58 13.27 -3.81
N GLY A 171 0.17 12.36 -4.44
CA GLY A 171 1.63 12.22 -4.26
C GLY A 171 2.48 13.41 -4.75
N ARG A 172 1.87 14.57 -5.07
CA ARG A 172 2.50 15.84 -5.45
C ARG A 172 2.02 17.04 -4.65
N SER A 173 0.99 16.91 -3.80
CA SER A 173 0.53 18.03 -2.97
C SER A 173 1.43 18.25 -1.74
N PRO A 174 1.34 19.41 -1.05
CA PRO A 174 2.14 19.71 0.14
C PRO A 174 1.91 18.73 1.31
N SER A 175 0.80 17.98 1.31
CA SER A 175 0.46 16.98 2.30
C SER A 175 -0.10 15.74 1.58
N PRO A 176 0.75 14.81 1.12
CA PRO A 176 0.51 14.03 -0.10
C PRO A 176 -0.64 13.00 -0.05
N TYR A 177 -1.39 12.92 1.05
CA TYR A 177 -2.63 12.15 1.17
C TYR A 177 -3.65 12.84 2.11
N SER A 178 -3.61 14.17 2.30
CA SER A 178 -4.47 14.94 3.22
C SER A 178 -5.95 14.65 2.99
N SER A 179 -6.47 15.07 1.84
CA SER A 179 -7.87 14.96 1.41
C SER A 179 -8.32 13.50 1.30
N LEU A 180 -7.46 12.63 0.75
CA LEU A 180 -7.73 11.17 0.70
C LEU A 180 -7.86 10.53 2.09
N LYS A 181 -7.05 10.97 3.06
CA LYS A 181 -7.09 10.48 4.46
C LYS A 181 -8.29 11.03 5.21
N GLN A 182 -8.75 12.25 4.89
CA GLN A 182 -10.03 12.78 5.38
C GLN A 182 -11.20 11.94 4.85
N LEU A 183 -11.25 11.68 3.53
CA LEU A 183 -12.33 10.90 2.92
C LEU A 183 -12.32 9.43 3.37
N TYR A 184 -11.14 8.81 3.50
CA TYR A 184 -11.00 7.45 4.04
C TYR A 184 -11.56 7.34 5.46
N LYS A 185 -11.34 8.36 6.31
CA LYS A 185 -11.90 8.43 7.67
C LYS A 185 -13.43 8.60 7.66
N SER A 186 -13.96 9.55 6.88
CA SER A 186 -15.41 9.82 6.84
C SER A 186 -16.19 8.62 6.29
N LEU A 187 -15.62 7.91 5.31
CA LEU A 187 -16.12 6.63 4.78
C LEU A 187 -15.72 5.42 5.66
N GLY A 188 -15.68 5.64 6.99
CA GLY A 188 -15.63 4.59 8.01
C GLY A 188 -14.28 3.89 8.19
N ASN A 189 -13.16 4.56 7.88
CA ASN A 189 -11.83 3.95 7.72
C ASN A 189 -11.82 2.86 6.64
N GLY A 190 -12.50 3.14 5.53
CA GLY A 190 -12.52 2.31 4.33
C GLY A 190 -13.51 1.15 4.33
N THR A 191 -14.50 1.14 5.23
CA THR A 191 -15.63 0.19 5.19
C THR A 191 -16.61 0.50 4.06
N ILE A 192 -16.58 1.72 3.52
CA ILE A 192 -17.40 2.17 2.38
C ILE A 192 -16.45 2.59 1.25
N HIS A 193 -16.70 2.14 0.02
CA HIS A 193 -15.95 2.61 -1.17
C HIS A 193 -16.47 3.97 -1.65
N PRO A 194 -15.57 4.90 -2.05
CA PRO A 194 -15.94 6.26 -2.41
C PRO A 194 -16.68 6.30 -3.75
N GLN A 195 -17.73 7.10 -3.80
CA GLN A 195 -18.53 7.35 -4.99
C GLN A 195 -17.88 8.42 -5.88
N PRO A 196 -18.29 8.55 -7.16
CA PRO A 196 -17.72 9.55 -8.06
C PRO A 196 -17.82 10.99 -7.55
N ALA A 197 -18.85 11.33 -6.76
CA ALA A 197 -19.01 12.65 -6.16
C ALA A 197 -18.01 12.92 -5.03
N ASP A 198 -17.73 11.92 -4.20
CA ASP A 198 -16.73 12.00 -3.12
C ASP A 198 -15.32 12.25 -3.69
N LEU A 199 -15.02 11.53 -4.78
CA LEU A 199 -13.78 11.67 -5.53
C LEU A 199 -13.68 13.03 -6.24
N GLN A 200 -14.78 13.60 -6.73
CA GLN A 200 -14.81 14.96 -7.27
C GLN A 200 -14.43 15.99 -6.22
N GLY A 201 -14.99 15.90 -5.00
CA GLY A 201 -14.64 16.82 -3.91
C GLY A 201 -13.15 16.78 -3.55
N VAL A 202 -12.57 15.58 -3.45
CA VAL A 202 -11.12 15.41 -3.23
C VAL A 202 -10.28 15.98 -4.37
N LEU A 203 -10.73 15.86 -5.62
CA LEU A 203 -10.02 16.44 -6.76
C LEU A 203 -10.07 17.98 -6.76
N GLU A 204 -11.21 18.57 -6.40
CA GLU A 204 -11.36 20.03 -6.25
C GLU A 204 -10.50 20.57 -5.09
N GLU A 205 -10.38 19.82 -3.99
CA GLU A 205 -9.50 20.15 -2.86
C GLU A 205 -8.02 20.13 -3.29
N LEU A 206 -7.56 19.06 -3.96
CA LEU A 206 -6.19 18.94 -4.49
C LEU A 206 -5.85 20.03 -5.53
N LEU A 207 -6.81 20.40 -6.39
CA LEU A 207 -6.65 21.52 -7.32
C LEU A 207 -6.57 22.88 -6.61
N SER A 208 -7.05 22.98 -5.37
CA SER A 208 -6.89 24.17 -4.54
C SER A 208 -5.56 24.22 -3.77
N GLU A 209 -4.95 23.06 -3.46
CA GLU A 209 -3.63 22.96 -2.81
C GLU A 209 -2.44 23.21 -3.78
N LEU A 210 -2.64 23.05 -5.09
CA LEU A 210 -1.57 23.04 -6.11
C LEU A 210 -1.52 24.34 -6.95
N ASP A 211 -0.35 25.00 -7.00
CA ASP A 211 -0.14 26.26 -7.73
C ASP A 211 -0.49 26.18 -9.23
N GLN A 212 -0.11 25.09 -9.88
CA GLN A 212 -0.47 24.78 -11.26
C GLN A 212 -0.63 23.27 -11.44
N THR A 213 -1.76 22.86 -12.02
CA THR A 213 -2.01 21.45 -12.36
C THR A 213 -2.28 21.30 -13.86
N TYR A 214 -1.58 20.37 -14.50
CA TYR A 214 -1.87 19.91 -15.86
C TYR A 214 -2.59 18.56 -15.82
N ILE A 215 -3.74 18.46 -16.48
CA ILE A 215 -4.53 17.23 -16.58
C ILE A 215 -4.70 16.86 -18.06
N VAL A 216 -4.26 15.66 -18.46
CA VAL A 216 -4.42 15.15 -19.84
C VAL A 216 -5.29 13.90 -19.85
N ILE A 217 -6.43 13.95 -20.55
CA ILE A 217 -7.40 12.84 -20.63
C ILE A 217 -7.61 12.43 -22.08
N ASP A 218 -7.01 11.31 -22.47
CA ASP A 218 -7.06 10.81 -23.84
C ASP A 218 -8.22 9.84 -24.06
N GLY A 219 -9.02 10.07 -25.11
CA GLY A 219 -10.07 9.16 -25.57
C GLY A 219 -11.37 9.22 -24.77
N LEU A 220 -11.94 10.40 -24.50
CA LEU A 220 -13.21 10.51 -23.74
C LEU A 220 -14.39 9.72 -24.34
N ASP A 221 -14.40 9.49 -25.66
CA ASP A 221 -15.40 8.66 -26.33
C ASP A 221 -15.19 7.15 -26.19
N GLU A 222 -14.05 6.71 -25.63
CA GLU A 222 -13.76 5.31 -25.28
C GLU A 222 -14.17 4.96 -23.82
N CYS A 223 -14.77 5.90 -23.07
CA CYS A 223 -15.44 5.65 -21.79
C CYS A 223 -16.80 4.96 -22.01
N ASP A 224 -17.27 4.20 -21.01
CA ASP A 224 -18.60 3.55 -21.04
C ASP A 224 -19.75 4.54 -21.37
N ASN A 225 -20.54 4.21 -22.39
CA ASN A 225 -21.67 5.00 -22.88
C ASN A 225 -22.75 5.26 -21.84
N THR A 226 -22.86 4.44 -20.79
CA THR A 226 -23.78 4.67 -19.66
C THR A 226 -23.31 5.86 -18.79
N ASP A 227 -22.00 6.00 -18.60
CA ASP A 227 -21.36 7.07 -17.85
C ASP A 227 -21.26 8.39 -18.63
N TRP A 228 -21.41 8.40 -19.96
CA TRP A 228 -21.22 9.61 -20.81
C TRP A 228 -21.94 10.86 -20.28
N LYS A 229 -23.16 10.73 -19.72
CA LYS A 229 -23.90 11.87 -19.14
C LYS A 229 -23.23 12.46 -17.89
N HIS A 230 -22.56 11.63 -17.10
CA HIS A 230 -21.82 12.02 -15.90
C HIS A 230 -20.42 12.52 -16.28
N LEU A 231 -19.73 11.81 -17.19
CA LEU A 231 -18.43 12.21 -17.73
C LEU A 231 -18.50 13.59 -18.39
N ILE A 232 -19.46 13.82 -19.28
CA ILE A 232 -19.60 15.11 -19.99
C ILE A 232 -19.85 16.25 -19.00
N ARG A 233 -20.71 16.06 -17.99
CA ARG A 233 -20.93 17.05 -16.92
C ARG A 233 -19.65 17.34 -16.14
N PHE A 234 -18.89 16.31 -15.79
CA PHE A 234 -17.66 16.44 -15.02
C PHE A 234 -16.52 17.12 -15.81
N ILE A 235 -16.29 16.73 -17.06
CA ILE A 235 -15.31 17.41 -17.92
C ILE A 235 -15.75 18.86 -18.15
N HIS A 236 -17.06 19.13 -18.29
CA HIS A 236 -17.58 20.50 -18.38
C HIS A 236 -17.36 21.31 -17.09
N SER A 237 -17.41 20.71 -15.90
CA SER A 237 -17.05 21.41 -14.65
C SER A 237 -15.55 21.68 -14.55
N LEU A 238 -14.68 20.77 -15.01
CA LEU A 238 -13.24 21.05 -15.10
C LEU A 238 -12.91 22.13 -16.15
N CYS A 239 -13.73 22.29 -17.20
CA CYS A 239 -13.63 23.40 -18.15
C CYS A 239 -14.11 24.75 -17.59
N HIS A 240 -14.96 24.75 -16.55
CA HIS A 240 -15.53 25.95 -15.94
C HIS A 240 -15.45 25.86 -14.40
N PRO A 241 -14.23 25.73 -13.83
CA PRO A 241 -14.06 25.39 -12.43
C PRO A 241 -14.30 26.61 -11.53
N ALA A 242 -14.83 26.36 -10.32
CA ALA A 242 -15.20 27.42 -9.39
C ALA A 242 -14.00 28.16 -8.76
N LYS A 243 -12.84 27.50 -8.68
CA LYS A 243 -11.53 28.00 -8.22
C LYS A 243 -10.42 27.28 -8.99
N ASN A 244 -9.19 27.82 -8.96
CA ASN A 244 -7.95 27.25 -9.50
C ASN A 244 -8.12 26.39 -10.77
N ALA A 245 -8.23 27.05 -11.93
CA ALA A 245 -8.38 26.34 -13.19
C ALA A 245 -7.13 25.49 -13.52
N PRO A 246 -7.28 24.19 -13.84
CA PRO A 246 -6.18 23.40 -14.37
C PRO A 246 -5.91 23.76 -15.83
N HIS A 247 -4.70 23.45 -16.29
CA HIS A 247 -4.44 23.26 -17.73
C HIS A 247 -5.03 21.90 -18.13
N LEU A 248 -6.28 21.90 -18.59
CA LEU A 248 -6.98 20.67 -18.99
C LEU A 248 -6.81 20.45 -20.50
N LEU A 249 -6.28 19.29 -20.90
CA LEU A 249 -6.33 18.84 -22.28
C LEU A 249 -7.10 17.53 -22.37
N PHE A 250 -8.03 17.42 -23.31
CA PHE A 250 -8.72 16.17 -23.57
C PHE A 250 -8.84 15.87 -25.06
N THR A 251 -8.94 14.59 -25.41
CA THR A 251 -9.07 14.15 -26.79
C THR A 251 -10.34 13.34 -27.02
N SER A 252 -10.97 13.51 -28.19
CA SER A 252 -12.12 12.68 -28.57
C SER A 252 -12.36 12.55 -30.09
N GLN A 253 -13.28 11.68 -30.45
CA GLN A 253 -13.94 11.68 -31.76
C GLN A 253 -14.97 12.82 -31.91
N LEU A 254 -15.37 13.07 -33.17
CA LEU A 254 -16.31 14.10 -33.58
C LEU A 254 -17.78 13.67 -33.36
N LEU A 255 -18.12 13.25 -32.14
CA LEU A 255 -19.48 12.86 -31.76
C LEU A 255 -20.38 14.09 -31.53
N GLU A 256 -21.69 13.95 -31.72
CA GLU A 256 -22.61 15.10 -31.69
C GLU A 256 -22.87 15.59 -30.25
N GLU A 257 -22.89 14.67 -29.29
CA GLU A 257 -23.04 14.92 -27.86
C GLU A 257 -21.87 15.76 -27.32
N PHE A 258 -20.65 15.37 -27.69
CA PHE A 258 -19.42 16.06 -27.33
C PHE A 258 -19.32 17.44 -27.99
N GLN A 259 -19.70 17.56 -29.27
CA GLN A 259 -19.79 18.85 -29.97
C GLN A 259 -20.82 19.80 -29.35
N LYS A 260 -21.98 19.29 -28.89
CA LYS A 260 -22.98 20.09 -28.18
C LYS A 260 -22.51 20.55 -26.80
N ALA A 261 -21.77 19.71 -26.09
CA ALA A 261 -21.31 20.00 -24.73
C ALA A 261 -20.07 20.91 -24.67
N PHE A 262 -19.12 20.74 -25.57
CA PHE A 262 -17.83 21.44 -25.55
C PHE A 262 -17.72 22.54 -26.63
N LYS A 263 -18.87 23.03 -27.11
CA LYS A 263 -18.99 24.08 -28.14
C LYS A 263 -18.21 25.37 -27.84
N ASP A 264 -18.05 25.71 -26.56
CA ASP A 264 -17.40 26.94 -26.07
C ASP A 264 -15.92 26.72 -25.69
N VAL A 265 -15.40 25.50 -25.83
CA VAL A 265 -14.02 25.12 -25.50
C VAL A 265 -13.09 25.37 -26.69
N THR A 266 -11.87 25.85 -26.43
CA THR A 266 -10.83 26.04 -27.46
C THR A 266 -10.42 24.69 -28.04
N PHE A 267 -10.31 24.56 -29.37
CA PHE A 267 -10.10 23.25 -30.01
C PHE A 267 -9.13 23.24 -31.19
N ILE A 268 -8.34 22.17 -31.28
CA ILE A 268 -7.54 21.81 -32.45
C ILE A 268 -8.24 20.64 -33.14
N GLU A 269 -8.59 20.82 -34.42
CA GLU A 269 -9.23 19.80 -35.24
C GLU A 269 -8.19 19.12 -36.15
N LEU A 270 -8.05 17.79 -36.02
CA LEU A 270 -7.05 17.01 -36.75
C LEU A 270 -7.45 16.80 -38.22
N GLY A 271 -7.24 17.85 -39.03
CA GLY A 271 -7.42 17.83 -40.48
C GLY A 271 -6.32 17.06 -41.22
N SER A 272 -6.68 16.47 -42.36
CA SER A 272 -5.80 15.53 -43.08
C SER A 272 -4.46 16.14 -43.52
N SER A 273 -4.42 17.43 -43.87
CA SER A 273 -3.21 18.17 -44.25
C SER A 273 -2.08 18.07 -43.22
N VAL A 274 -2.42 18.20 -41.93
CA VAL A 274 -1.46 18.19 -40.81
C VAL A 274 -1.01 16.76 -40.53
N THR A 275 -1.97 15.85 -40.31
CA THR A 275 -1.70 14.43 -40.03
C THR A 275 -0.97 13.71 -41.17
N ASN A 276 -1.14 14.15 -42.43
CA ASN A 276 -0.42 13.59 -43.58
C ASN A 276 1.10 13.83 -43.51
N SER A 277 1.57 14.85 -42.77
CA SER A 277 3.00 15.04 -42.49
C SER A 277 3.52 13.92 -41.59
N ASP A 278 2.82 13.64 -40.48
CA ASP A 278 3.19 12.59 -39.55
C ASP A 278 3.04 11.18 -40.16
N ILE A 279 2.00 10.94 -40.97
CA ILE A 279 1.79 9.66 -41.69
C ILE A 279 2.94 9.40 -42.65
N ARG A 280 3.46 10.42 -43.36
CA ARG A 280 4.64 10.30 -44.22
C ARG A 280 5.87 9.85 -43.44
N SER A 281 6.12 10.43 -42.26
CA SER A 281 7.21 10.04 -41.36
C SER A 281 7.02 8.65 -40.74
N PHE A 282 5.77 8.23 -40.52
CA PHE A 282 5.41 6.90 -40.06
C PHE A 282 5.68 5.84 -41.13
N ILE A 283 5.13 5.99 -42.35
CA ILE A 283 5.26 4.97 -43.39
C ILE A 283 6.61 4.99 -44.11
N GLY A 284 7.32 6.13 -44.17
CA GLY A 284 8.49 6.29 -45.03
C GLY A 284 9.62 5.29 -44.73
N SER A 285 9.84 4.96 -43.45
CA SER A 285 10.79 3.92 -43.06
C SER A 285 10.30 2.51 -43.41
N GLU A 286 8.99 2.27 -43.38
CA GLU A 286 8.41 0.96 -43.67
C GLU A 286 8.33 0.69 -45.18
N VAL A 287 7.93 1.66 -45.99
CA VAL A 287 7.96 1.55 -47.47
C VAL A 287 9.35 1.16 -47.96
N LEU A 288 10.41 1.80 -47.43
CA LEU A 288 11.79 1.45 -47.75
C LEU A 288 12.18 0.02 -47.31
N LYS A 289 11.79 -0.41 -46.10
CA LYS A 289 12.04 -1.79 -45.61
C LYS A 289 11.33 -2.85 -46.46
N VAL A 290 10.04 -2.66 -46.75
CA VAL A 290 9.21 -3.67 -47.42
C VAL A 290 9.53 -3.77 -48.91
N GLY A 291 9.82 -2.65 -49.57
CA GLY A 291 10.30 -2.65 -50.96
C GLY A 291 11.78 -3.02 -51.11
N ASN A 292 12.52 -3.06 -49.99
CA ASN A 292 13.98 -3.22 -49.93
C ASN A 292 14.72 -2.16 -50.77
N TRP A 293 14.28 -0.90 -50.64
CA TRP A 293 14.79 0.27 -51.38
C TRP A 293 15.80 1.09 -50.57
N ALA A 294 16.67 1.81 -51.28
CA ALA A 294 17.63 2.72 -50.66
C ALA A 294 16.96 4.04 -50.23
N SER A 295 17.50 4.66 -49.18
CA SER A 295 17.05 5.99 -48.73
C SER A 295 17.17 7.02 -49.85
N GLY A 296 16.04 7.60 -50.28
CA GLY A 296 15.97 8.58 -51.37
C GLY A 296 15.56 8.00 -52.74
N ASP A 297 15.17 6.72 -52.82
CA ASP A 297 14.60 6.13 -54.03
C ASP A 297 13.32 6.87 -54.48
N GLU A 298 13.21 7.18 -55.78
CA GLU A 298 12.10 7.96 -56.35
C GLU A 298 10.77 7.18 -56.40
N TYR A 299 10.81 5.87 -56.63
CA TYR A 299 9.62 5.03 -56.66
C TYR A 299 9.10 4.75 -55.25
N ALA A 300 9.99 4.59 -54.27
CA ALA A 300 9.63 4.55 -52.86
C ALA A 300 8.94 5.86 -52.41
N GLN A 301 9.36 7.01 -52.93
CA GLN A 301 8.70 8.30 -52.70
C GLN A 301 7.32 8.39 -53.38
N GLU A 302 7.18 7.96 -54.63
CA GLU A 302 5.88 7.91 -55.32
C GLU A 302 4.87 7.02 -54.57
N VAL A 303 5.29 5.81 -54.18
CA VAL A 303 4.51 4.89 -53.34
C VAL A 303 4.12 5.53 -52.00
N THR A 304 5.06 6.22 -51.35
CA THR A 304 4.82 6.92 -50.07
C THR A 304 3.73 7.99 -50.23
N GLU A 305 3.84 8.88 -51.22
CA GLU A 305 2.83 9.92 -51.46
C GLU A 305 1.46 9.34 -51.82
N GLN A 306 1.41 8.27 -52.61
CA GLN A 306 0.15 7.58 -52.94
C GLN A 306 -0.52 7.00 -51.68
N ILE A 307 0.23 6.40 -50.75
CA ILE A 307 -0.32 5.94 -49.46
C ILE A 307 -0.77 7.13 -48.61
N VAL A 308 0.03 8.20 -48.48
CA VAL A 308 -0.32 9.39 -47.67
C VAL A 308 -1.62 10.03 -48.16
N GLN A 309 -1.73 10.31 -49.47
CA GLN A 309 -2.93 10.90 -50.07
C GLN A 309 -4.17 10.02 -49.83
N LYS A 310 -4.03 8.71 -50.03
CA LYS A 310 -5.12 7.73 -49.92
C LYS A 310 -5.45 7.34 -48.47
N SER A 311 -4.62 7.75 -47.51
CA SER A 311 -4.87 7.60 -46.08
C SER A 311 -5.71 8.75 -45.50
N ASN A 312 -5.72 9.92 -46.14
CA ASN A 312 -6.51 11.10 -45.77
C ASN A 312 -6.51 11.40 -44.25
N GLY A 313 -5.33 11.41 -43.63
CA GLY A 313 -5.16 11.66 -42.20
C GLY A 313 -5.39 10.48 -41.24
N MET A 314 -5.80 9.30 -41.72
CA MET A 314 -5.92 8.10 -40.90
C MET A 314 -4.63 7.25 -40.96
N PHE A 315 -3.83 7.22 -39.89
CA PHE A 315 -2.72 6.25 -39.74
C PHE A 315 -3.21 4.81 -39.87
N ARG A 316 -4.43 4.54 -39.41
CA ARG A 316 -5.06 3.22 -39.52
C ARG A 316 -5.27 2.80 -40.98
N MET A 317 -5.64 3.73 -41.85
CA MET A 317 -5.73 3.48 -43.30
C MET A 317 -4.34 3.24 -43.89
N ALA A 318 -3.34 4.04 -43.53
CA ALA A 318 -1.97 3.88 -43.97
C ALA A 318 -1.40 2.48 -43.63
N ALA A 319 -1.60 2.03 -42.40
CA ALA A 319 -1.20 0.70 -41.93
C ALA A 319 -1.91 -0.42 -42.71
N CYS A 320 -3.22 -0.31 -42.97
CA CYS A 320 -3.96 -1.31 -43.74
C CYS A 320 -3.62 -1.31 -45.24
N LEU A 321 -3.19 -0.17 -45.81
CA LEU A 321 -2.65 -0.09 -47.17
C LEU A 321 -1.26 -0.75 -47.26
N LEU A 322 -0.36 -0.47 -46.31
CA LEU A 322 0.94 -1.17 -46.20
C LEU A 322 0.77 -2.69 -46.06
N LEU A 323 -0.23 -3.14 -45.29
CA LEU A 323 -0.52 -4.56 -45.08
C LEU A 323 -0.95 -5.30 -46.36
N GLU A 324 -1.54 -4.60 -47.33
CA GLU A 324 -1.82 -5.16 -48.66
C GLU A 324 -0.59 -5.13 -49.58
N LEU A 325 0.30 -4.15 -49.43
CA LEU A 325 1.56 -4.08 -50.18
C LEU A 325 2.60 -5.12 -49.71
N HIS A 326 2.60 -5.46 -48.42
CA HIS A 326 3.34 -6.61 -47.86
C HIS A 326 3.00 -7.95 -48.53
N LYS A 327 1.88 -8.04 -49.26
CA LYS A 327 1.40 -9.25 -49.95
C LYS A 327 1.69 -9.23 -51.45
N CYS A 328 2.23 -8.14 -51.98
CA CYS A 328 2.78 -8.07 -53.33
C CYS A 328 4.13 -8.79 -53.42
N HIS A 329 4.46 -9.28 -54.60
CA HIS A 329 5.76 -9.87 -54.91
C HIS A 329 6.76 -8.79 -55.35
N TRP A 330 8.06 -9.10 -55.24
CA TRP A 330 9.12 -8.23 -55.72
C TRP A 330 9.03 -8.06 -57.24
N GLY A 331 8.86 -6.82 -57.70
CA GLY A 331 8.60 -6.47 -59.10
C GLY A 331 7.14 -6.16 -59.44
N ASP A 332 6.19 -6.34 -58.52
CA ASP A 332 4.82 -5.82 -58.69
C ASP A 332 4.80 -4.29 -58.74
N ASN A 333 3.93 -3.71 -59.58
CA ASN A 333 3.73 -2.26 -59.61
C ASN A 333 2.79 -1.86 -58.45
N TRP A 334 3.39 -1.45 -57.33
CA TRP A 334 2.68 -1.07 -56.10
C TRP A 334 1.79 0.16 -56.28
N VAL A 335 2.18 1.14 -57.10
CA VAL A 335 1.33 2.29 -57.46
C VAL A 335 0.05 1.83 -58.15
N LYS A 336 0.15 0.86 -59.07
CA LYS A 336 -1.02 0.21 -59.67
C LYS A 336 -1.85 -0.52 -58.61
N THR A 337 -1.24 -1.30 -57.71
CA THR A 337 -1.96 -1.96 -56.61
C THR A 337 -2.73 -0.94 -55.75
N LEU A 338 -2.10 0.17 -55.37
CA LEU A 338 -2.71 1.25 -54.58
C LEU A 338 -3.94 1.87 -55.27
N THR A 339 -3.90 2.09 -56.58
CA THR A 339 -5.07 2.58 -57.34
C THR A 339 -6.23 1.57 -57.43
N THR A 340 -5.94 0.25 -57.35
CA THR A 340 -6.99 -0.79 -57.31
C THR A 340 -7.57 -1.07 -55.92
N LEU A 341 -6.95 -0.55 -54.86
CA LEU A 341 -7.47 -0.69 -53.49
C LEU A 341 -8.67 0.25 -53.26
N PRO A 342 -9.59 -0.08 -52.34
CA PRO A 342 -10.62 0.83 -51.83
C PRO A 342 -10.09 2.22 -51.40
N ALA A 343 -10.96 3.23 -51.44
CA ALA A 343 -10.62 4.62 -51.12
C ALA A 343 -10.91 5.00 -49.64
N ASP A 344 -11.72 4.19 -48.95
CA ASP A 344 -12.13 4.39 -47.57
C ASP A 344 -11.77 3.19 -46.69
N LEU A 345 -11.69 3.41 -45.37
CA LEU A 345 -11.25 2.40 -44.41
C LEU A 345 -12.23 1.22 -44.28
N PHE A 346 -13.53 1.46 -44.41
CA PHE A 346 -14.54 0.40 -44.32
C PHE A 346 -14.55 -0.48 -45.59
N GLY A 347 -14.27 0.10 -46.76
CA GLY A 347 -14.00 -0.64 -47.99
C GLY A 347 -12.75 -1.52 -47.91
N ILE A 348 -11.71 -1.10 -47.17
CA ILE A 348 -10.55 -1.97 -46.87
C ILE A 348 -10.94 -3.12 -45.93
N TYR A 349 -11.73 -2.85 -44.89
CA TYR A 349 -12.23 -3.92 -44.00
C TYR A 349 -13.18 -4.88 -44.72
N ASP A 350 -14.03 -4.40 -45.63
CA ASP A 350 -14.84 -5.23 -46.54
C ASP A 350 -13.95 -6.21 -47.34
N ARG A 351 -12.79 -5.74 -47.82
CA ARG A 351 -11.83 -6.55 -48.61
C ARG A 351 -11.14 -7.61 -47.76
N PHE A 352 -10.77 -7.28 -46.51
CA PHE A 352 -10.23 -8.26 -45.55
C PHE A 352 -11.28 -9.32 -45.21
N LEU A 353 -12.51 -8.91 -44.86
CA LEU A 353 -13.60 -9.85 -44.56
C LEU A 353 -14.01 -10.72 -45.76
N THR A 354 -14.01 -10.18 -46.97
CA THR A 354 -14.34 -10.97 -48.17
C THR A 354 -13.30 -12.08 -48.36
N ARG A 355 -12.00 -11.76 -48.28
CA ARG A 355 -10.93 -12.76 -48.36
C ARG A 355 -11.03 -13.82 -47.25
N ALA A 356 -11.36 -13.41 -46.02
CA ALA A 356 -11.58 -14.33 -44.92
C ALA A 356 -12.79 -15.25 -45.18
N LYS A 357 -13.92 -14.70 -45.63
CA LYS A 357 -15.16 -15.43 -45.98
C LYS A 357 -14.97 -16.41 -47.14
N ASP A 358 -14.13 -16.08 -48.12
CA ASP A 358 -13.80 -16.98 -49.23
C ASP A 358 -12.93 -18.17 -48.78
N THR A 359 -12.42 -18.16 -47.54
CA THR A 359 -11.53 -19.18 -46.97
C THR A 359 -12.11 -19.90 -45.73
N LEU A 360 -12.92 -19.20 -44.92
CA LEU A 360 -13.53 -19.71 -43.67
C LEU A 360 -15.07 -19.61 -43.76
N PRO A 361 -15.83 -20.65 -43.36
CA PRO A 361 -17.27 -20.57 -43.27
C PRO A 361 -17.75 -19.41 -42.39
N GLY A 362 -18.80 -18.69 -42.83
CA GLY A 362 -19.28 -17.48 -42.18
C GLY A 362 -19.61 -17.62 -40.68
N VAL A 363 -20.05 -18.81 -40.25
CA VAL A 363 -20.32 -19.14 -38.84
C VAL A 363 -19.08 -19.01 -37.93
N PHE A 364 -17.88 -19.34 -38.42
CA PHE A 364 -16.65 -19.15 -37.64
C PHE A 364 -16.27 -17.66 -37.54
N ILE A 365 -16.42 -16.91 -38.65
CA ILE A 365 -16.15 -15.46 -38.66
C ILE A 365 -17.14 -14.73 -37.73
N GLN A 366 -18.41 -15.15 -37.73
CA GLN A 366 -19.44 -14.72 -36.79
C GLN A 366 -19.07 -15.06 -35.34
N GLY A 367 -18.66 -16.30 -35.06
CA GLY A 367 -18.20 -16.72 -33.74
C GLY A 367 -17.03 -15.88 -33.22
N ILE A 368 -16.00 -15.69 -34.05
CA ILE A 368 -14.82 -14.87 -33.74
C ILE A 368 -15.23 -13.45 -33.36
N PHE A 369 -16.03 -12.77 -34.19
CA PHE A 369 -16.40 -11.37 -33.89
C PHE A 369 -17.39 -11.25 -32.74
N ARG A 370 -18.30 -12.20 -32.51
CA ARG A 370 -19.13 -12.21 -31.28
C ARG A 370 -18.24 -12.23 -30.04
N TRP A 371 -17.27 -13.14 -29.99
CA TRP A 371 -16.35 -13.28 -28.87
C TRP A 371 -15.35 -12.11 -28.72
N LEU A 372 -14.97 -11.42 -29.80
CA LEU A 372 -14.09 -10.25 -29.73
C LEU A 372 -14.80 -8.89 -29.57
N VAL A 373 -16.14 -8.84 -29.60
CA VAL A 373 -16.95 -7.60 -29.51
C VAL A 373 -17.83 -7.55 -28.24
N PHE A 374 -18.17 -8.71 -27.66
CA PHE A 374 -19.19 -8.83 -26.60
C PHE A 374 -18.77 -9.70 -25.39
N SER A 375 -17.48 -10.02 -25.24
CA SER A 375 -16.96 -10.78 -24.10
C SER A 375 -16.70 -9.89 -22.88
N ALA A 376 -17.01 -10.39 -21.69
CA ALA A 376 -16.90 -9.68 -20.41
C ALA A 376 -15.46 -9.39 -19.96
N ARG A 377 -14.48 -10.03 -20.63
CA ARG A 377 -13.04 -9.71 -20.64
C ARG A 377 -12.44 -10.16 -21.97
N GLN A 378 -11.28 -9.61 -22.33
CA GLN A 378 -10.46 -10.13 -23.44
C GLN A 378 -10.19 -11.64 -23.25
N VAL A 379 -10.18 -12.37 -24.37
CA VAL A 379 -9.95 -13.82 -24.44
C VAL A 379 -8.55 -14.15 -24.96
N THR A 380 -7.97 -15.25 -24.50
CA THR A 380 -6.70 -15.77 -25.03
C THR A 380 -6.92 -16.45 -26.40
N PRO A 381 -5.85 -16.70 -27.19
CA PRO A 381 -5.98 -17.46 -28.43
C PRO A 381 -6.56 -18.86 -28.26
N ASP A 382 -6.20 -19.55 -27.18
CA ASP A 382 -6.65 -20.92 -26.95
C ASP A 382 -8.07 -20.96 -26.36
N GLU A 383 -8.49 -19.92 -25.62
CA GLU A 383 -9.91 -19.70 -25.29
C GLU A 383 -10.76 -19.44 -26.54
N LEU A 384 -10.30 -18.57 -27.45
CA LEU A 384 -11.05 -18.27 -28.68
C LEU A 384 -11.15 -19.47 -29.61
N ALA A 385 -10.07 -20.27 -29.73
CA ALA A 385 -10.07 -21.50 -30.51
C ALA A 385 -11.12 -22.51 -30.00
N ASP A 386 -11.19 -22.72 -28.68
CA ASP A 386 -12.22 -23.55 -28.06
C ASP A 386 -13.63 -22.94 -28.20
N ALA A 387 -13.77 -21.62 -28.08
CA ALA A 387 -15.05 -20.92 -28.21
C ALA A 387 -15.75 -21.15 -29.56
N ILE A 388 -14.96 -21.14 -30.64
CA ILE A 388 -15.45 -21.21 -32.02
C ILE A 388 -15.43 -22.62 -32.60
N ALA A 389 -14.83 -23.60 -31.91
CA ALA A 389 -14.85 -25.01 -32.29
C ALA A 389 -16.26 -25.61 -32.31
N PHE A 390 -17.24 -24.94 -31.68
CA PHE A 390 -18.64 -25.33 -31.62
C PHE A 390 -19.52 -24.41 -32.50
N PRO A 391 -19.64 -24.66 -33.81
CA PRO A 391 -20.58 -23.94 -34.67
C PRO A 391 -22.02 -24.31 -34.27
N LEU A 392 -22.63 -23.48 -33.40
CA LEU A 392 -23.93 -23.77 -32.77
C LEU A 392 -25.09 -23.95 -33.77
N ASP A 393 -24.91 -23.45 -34.99
CA ASP A 393 -25.86 -23.44 -36.10
C ASP A 393 -25.79 -24.72 -36.98
N ASP A 394 -24.87 -25.67 -36.72
CA ASP A 394 -24.74 -26.92 -37.47
C ASP A 394 -25.59 -28.07 -36.87
N PRO A 395 -26.67 -28.53 -37.53
CA PRO A 395 -27.52 -29.61 -37.04
C PRO A 395 -26.90 -31.01 -37.17
N ALA A 396 -25.74 -31.16 -37.83
CA ALA A 396 -25.01 -32.43 -37.92
C ALA A 396 -24.00 -32.63 -36.77
N PHE A 397 -23.79 -31.63 -35.92
CA PHE A 397 -22.80 -31.69 -34.84
C PHE A 397 -23.24 -32.65 -33.71
N ASN A 398 -22.64 -33.84 -33.69
CA ASN A 398 -22.88 -34.82 -32.63
C ASN A 398 -21.89 -34.65 -31.46
N PHE A 399 -22.41 -34.28 -30.30
CA PHE A 399 -21.65 -34.07 -29.06
C PHE A 399 -21.08 -35.37 -28.46
N SER A 400 -21.64 -36.54 -28.78
CA SER A 400 -21.25 -37.82 -28.15
C SER A 400 -19.90 -38.40 -28.61
N ASP A 401 -19.12 -37.69 -29.43
CA ASP A 401 -17.79 -38.09 -29.88
C ASP A 401 -16.90 -36.85 -30.18
N PRO A 402 -16.40 -36.15 -29.14
CA PRO A 402 -15.61 -34.92 -29.32
C PRO A 402 -14.39 -35.09 -30.22
N ALA A 403 -13.76 -36.28 -30.17
CA ALA A 403 -12.57 -36.62 -30.95
C ALA A 403 -12.82 -36.71 -32.47
N LYS A 404 -14.07 -36.68 -32.94
CA LYS A 404 -14.45 -36.63 -34.37
C LYS A 404 -15.12 -35.33 -34.81
N SER A 405 -15.52 -34.46 -33.88
CA SER A 405 -16.31 -33.25 -34.19
C SER A 405 -15.51 -31.94 -34.07
N ILE A 406 -14.33 -31.95 -33.45
CA ILE A 406 -13.43 -30.79 -33.43
C ILE A 406 -12.85 -30.56 -34.84
N TYR A 407 -13.22 -29.44 -35.47
CA TYR A 407 -12.79 -29.07 -36.83
C TYR A 407 -11.29 -28.70 -36.94
N TYR A 408 -10.59 -28.53 -35.80
CA TYR A 408 -9.18 -28.19 -35.71
C TYR A 408 -8.44 -29.10 -34.71
N PRO A 409 -7.72 -30.14 -35.19
CA PRO A 409 -7.00 -31.07 -34.30
C PRO A 409 -5.75 -30.47 -33.62
N ASP A 410 -5.41 -29.20 -33.90
CA ASP A 410 -4.31 -28.45 -33.27
C ASP A 410 -4.73 -26.98 -33.09
N ARG A 411 -4.73 -26.50 -31.84
CA ARG A 411 -5.02 -25.09 -31.49
C ARG A 411 -4.00 -24.13 -32.11
N HIS A 412 -2.72 -24.50 -32.19
CA HIS A 412 -1.70 -23.64 -32.81
C HIS A 412 -1.93 -23.46 -34.31
N GLN A 413 -2.34 -24.54 -35.01
CA GLN A 413 -2.70 -24.44 -36.44
C GLN A 413 -3.97 -23.62 -36.66
N ALA A 414 -4.98 -23.78 -35.80
CA ALA A 414 -6.21 -22.97 -35.84
C ALA A 414 -5.88 -21.48 -35.69
N ASN A 415 -5.19 -21.12 -34.60
CA ASN A 415 -4.78 -19.77 -34.28
C ASN A 415 -3.93 -19.14 -35.41
N SER A 416 -2.89 -19.83 -35.88
CA SER A 416 -2.06 -19.37 -37.01
C SER A 416 -2.86 -19.10 -38.29
N SER A 417 -3.87 -19.92 -38.57
CA SER A 417 -4.75 -19.75 -39.74
C SER A 417 -5.70 -18.55 -39.58
N ILE A 418 -6.31 -18.40 -38.39
CA ILE A 418 -7.24 -17.31 -38.06
C ILE A 418 -6.52 -15.96 -38.12
N PHE A 419 -5.35 -15.83 -37.48
CA PHE A 419 -4.56 -14.59 -37.49
C PHE A 419 -4.12 -14.19 -38.90
N LYS A 420 -3.75 -15.15 -39.75
CA LYS A 420 -3.33 -14.88 -41.13
C LYS A 420 -4.48 -14.45 -42.05
N LEU A 421 -5.71 -14.87 -41.76
CA LEU A 421 -6.89 -14.56 -42.58
C LEU A 421 -7.64 -13.31 -42.11
N LEU A 422 -7.64 -13.03 -40.80
CA LEU A 422 -8.18 -11.80 -40.21
C LEU A 422 -7.10 -10.76 -39.90
N GLU A 423 -5.93 -10.91 -40.52
CA GLU A 423 -4.79 -9.99 -40.42
C GLU A 423 -5.23 -8.58 -40.82
N GLY A 424 -5.00 -7.60 -39.92
CA GLY A 424 -5.48 -6.23 -40.11
C GLY A 424 -6.89 -5.96 -39.54
N LEU A 425 -7.64 -6.98 -39.11
CA LEU A 425 -8.88 -6.84 -38.33
C LEU A 425 -8.66 -7.19 -36.84
N ILE A 426 -7.85 -8.21 -36.55
CA ILE A 426 -7.49 -8.65 -35.19
C ILE A 426 -5.99 -8.51 -34.93
N MET A 427 -5.60 -8.48 -33.65
CA MET A 427 -4.20 -8.45 -33.19
C MET A 427 -4.00 -9.35 -31.97
N ILE A 428 -2.76 -9.80 -31.77
CA ILE A 428 -2.28 -10.43 -30.53
C ILE A 428 -1.53 -9.37 -29.72
N LYS A 429 -1.62 -9.43 -28.38
CA LYS A 429 -0.75 -8.70 -27.45
C LYS A 429 0.13 -9.65 -26.65
N GLU A 430 1.27 -9.15 -26.16
CA GLU A 430 1.94 -9.70 -24.97
C GLU A 430 1.56 -8.84 -23.75
N ASP A 431 0.81 -9.42 -22.81
CA ASP A 431 0.34 -8.71 -21.61
C ASP A 431 1.35 -8.79 -20.46
N ASN A 432 2.11 -7.70 -20.28
CA ASN A 432 3.13 -7.56 -19.23
C ASN A 432 2.55 -7.12 -17.85
N LYS A 433 1.22 -7.18 -17.63
CA LYS A 433 0.52 -6.47 -16.54
C LYS A 433 -0.28 -7.33 -15.54
N TRP A 434 -0.01 -8.62 -15.43
CA TRP A 434 -0.50 -9.46 -14.32
C TRP A 434 0.67 -10.05 -13.51
N SER A 435 1.05 -9.35 -12.44
CA SER A 435 2.10 -9.76 -11.49
C SER A 435 1.68 -10.91 -10.57
N ASP A 436 0.39 -11.04 -10.25
CA ASP A 436 -0.09 -11.89 -9.14
C ASP A 436 -1.17 -12.92 -9.54
N LEU A 437 -1.46 -13.08 -10.84
CA LEU A 437 -2.48 -14.02 -11.34
C LEU A 437 -1.95 -15.12 -12.28
N SER A 438 -0.67 -15.06 -12.69
CA SER A 438 -0.08 -16.09 -13.56
C SER A 438 0.48 -17.27 -12.76
N ILE A 439 -0.40 -18.14 -12.24
CA ILE A 439 -0.02 -19.44 -11.67
C ILE A 439 0.69 -20.31 -12.73
N TYR A 440 0.36 -20.10 -14.02
CA TYR A 440 0.95 -20.80 -15.16
C TYR A 440 1.67 -19.83 -16.09
N GLY A 441 2.99 -19.99 -16.23
CA GLY A 441 3.85 -19.14 -17.07
C GLY A 441 3.73 -19.40 -18.57
N ARG A 442 2.51 -19.39 -19.13
CA ARG A 442 2.26 -19.48 -20.59
C ARG A 442 1.25 -18.44 -21.10
N ASP A 443 0.24 -18.07 -20.31
CA ASP A 443 -0.83 -17.18 -20.73
C ASP A 443 -0.43 -15.70 -20.68
N ARG A 444 0.55 -15.33 -21.51
CA ARG A 444 0.94 -13.94 -21.77
C ARG A 444 0.25 -13.33 -22.99
N LEU A 445 -0.62 -14.09 -23.68
CA LEU A 445 -1.19 -13.69 -24.97
C LEU A 445 -2.71 -13.48 -24.90
N SER A 446 -3.17 -12.32 -25.33
CA SER A 446 -4.59 -12.00 -25.52
C SER A 446 -4.87 -11.58 -26.96
N ILE A 447 -6.11 -11.86 -27.44
CA ILE A 447 -6.59 -11.37 -28.73
C ILE A 447 -7.47 -10.14 -28.51
N ALA A 448 -7.26 -9.11 -29.34
CA ALA A 448 -8.14 -7.96 -29.42
C ALA A 448 -8.44 -7.58 -30.89
N LEU A 449 -9.48 -6.78 -31.09
CA LEU A 449 -9.68 -6.06 -32.36
C LEU A 449 -8.50 -5.09 -32.57
N ALA A 450 -7.97 -5.04 -33.80
CA ALA A 450 -6.73 -4.33 -34.10
C ALA A 450 -6.83 -2.78 -34.05
N HIS A 451 -8.04 -2.22 -33.96
CA HIS A 451 -8.32 -0.79 -33.73
C HIS A 451 -9.81 -0.58 -33.39
N SER A 452 -10.18 0.49 -32.67
CA SER A 452 -11.58 0.83 -32.31
C SER A 452 -12.49 0.87 -33.53
N SER A 453 -12.04 1.51 -34.61
CA SER A 453 -12.70 1.54 -35.93
C SER A 453 -13.15 0.18 -36.50
N VAL A 454 -12.59 -0.95 -36.03
CA VAL A 454 -13.05 -2.29 -36.43
C VAL A 454 -14.34 -2.65 -35.68
N LYS A 455 -14.46 -2.33 -34.39
CA LYS A 455 -15.70 -2.45 -33.62
C LYS A 455 -16.78 -1.53 -34.21
N ASP A 456 -16.43 -0.27 -34.49
CA ASP A 456 -17.31 0.72 -35.12
C ASP A 456 -17.84 0.21 -36.48
N TYR A 457 -16.96 -0.37 -37.31
CA TYR A 457 -17.31 -0.95 -38.60
C TYR A 457 -18.23 -2.17 -38.47
N LEU A 458 -17.89 -3.15 -37.61
CA LEU A 458 -18.68 -4.37 -37.40
C LEU A 458 -20.10 -4.08 -36.88
N LEU A 459 -20.25 -3.04 -36.05
CA LEU A 459 -21.54 -2.58 -35.55
C LEU A 459 -22.27 -1.62 -36.51
N SER A 460 -21.62 -1.19 -37.61
CA SER A 460 -22.17 -0.21 -38.55
C SER A 460 -23.32 -0.77 -39.41
N SER A 461 -24.20 0.12 -39.86
CA SER A 461 -25.23 -0.22 -40.85
C SER A 461 -24.65 -0.59 -42.22
N GLN A 462 -23.41 -0.19 -42.54
CA GLN A 462 -22.71 -0.60 -43.77
C GLN A 462 -22.34 -2.08 -43.74
N PHE A 463 -21.76 -2.55 -42.62
CA PHE A 463 -21.48 -3.97 -42.42
C PHE A 463 -22.77 -4.79 -42.49
N HIS A 464 -23.81 -4.40 -41.76
CA HIS A 464 -25.10 -5.11 -41.76
C HIS A 464 -25.74 -5.19 -43.15
N ARG A 465 -25.63 -4.14 -43.99
CA ARG A 465 -26.12 -4.15 -45.39
C ARG A 465 -25.36 -5.12 -46.31
N LYS A 466 -24.10 -5.45 -46.02
CA LYS A 466 -23.20 -6.21 -46.91
C LYS A 466 -22.90 -7.63 -46.43
N PHE A 467 -22.84 -7.83 -45.12
CA PHE A 467 -22.52 -9.10 -44.47
C PHE A 467 -23.62 -9.57 -43.49
N GLY A 468 -24.58 -8.74 -43.10
CA GLY A 468 -25.59 -9.06 -42.08
C GLY A 468 -26.56 -10.21 -42.41
N SER A 469 -26.61 -10.66 -43.66
CA SER A 469 -27.32 -11.88 -44.08
C SER A 469 -26.51 -13.17 -43.88
N ILE A 470 -25.28 -13.06 -43.37
CA ILE A 470 -24.29 -14.15 -43.23
C ILE A 470 -23.60 -14.07 -41.85
N ILE A 471 -23.48 -12.87 -41.27
CA ILE A 471 -22.83 -12.59 -39.99
C ILE A 471 -23.71 -11.62 -39.19
N ASP A 472 -24.44 -12.13 -38.21
CA ASP A 472 -25.28 -11.35 -37.29
C ASP A 472 -24.49 -11.02 -36.00
N LEU A 473 -24.26 -9.73 -35.75
CA LEU A 473 -23.59 -9.18 -34.57
C LEU A 473 -24.51 -8.29 -33.73
N THR A 474 -25.83 -8.50 -33.80
CA THR A 474 -26.78 -7.84 -32.88
C THR A 474 -26.53 -8.27 -31.43
N LYS A 475 -26.69 -7.33 -30.49
CA LYS A 475 -26.26 -7.53 -29.08
C LYS A 475 -26.93 -8.72 -28.41
N GLY A 476 -28.26 -8.83 -28.50
CA GLY A 476 -29.04 -9.92 -27.89
C GLY A 476 -28.61 -11.29 -28.41
N VAL A 477 -28.60 -11.47 -29.75
CA VAL A 477 -28.18 -12.72 -30.40
C VAL A 477 -26.72 -13.05 -30.09
N SER A 478 -25.85 -12.04 -29.95
CA SER A 478 -24.43 -12.25 -29.61
C SER A 478 -24.23 -12.70 -28.16
N HIS A 479 -24.91 -12.10 -27.18
CA HIS A 479 -24.87 -12.59 -25.79
C HIS A 479 -25.59 -13.93 -25.63
N LYS A 480 -26.67 -14.19 -26.38
CA LYS A 480 -27.33 -15.50 -26.45
C LYS A 480 -26.35 -16.57 -26.93
N PHE A 481 -25.63 -16.30 -28.03
CA PHE A 481 -24.61 -17.19 -28.58
C PHE A 481 -23.48 -17.46 -27.57
N ILE A 482 -22.91 -16.41 -26.94
CA ILE A 482 -21.85 -16.57 -25.93
C ILE A 482 -22.37 -17.39 -24.74
N THR A 483 -23.60 -17.13 -24.26
CA THR A 483 -24.24 -17.92 -23.20
C THR A 483 -24.41 -19.38 -23.60
N GLN A 484 -24.86 -19.66 -24.84
CA GLN A 484 -24.98 -21.03 -25.35
C GLN A 484 -23.63 -21.73 -25.45
N THR A 485 -22.58 -21.07 -25.96
CA THR A 485 -21.23 -21.63 -26.01
C THR A 485 -20.74 -21.96 -24.59
N CYS A 486 -20.84 -21.02 -23.65
CA CYS A 486 -20.40 -21.25 -22.26
C CYS A 486 -21.17 -22.41 -21.60
N VAL A 487 -22.51 -22.40 -21.67
CA VAL A 487 -23.35 -23.44 -21.08
C VAL A 487 -23.10 -24.81 -21.73
N ARG A 488 -23.02 -24.90 -23.07
CA ARG A 488 -22.72 -26.17 -23.76
C ARG A 488 -21.31 -26.68 -23.45
N TYR A 489 -20.32 -25.80 -23.31
CA TYR A 489 -18.95 -26.20 -22.94
C TYR A 489 -18.89 -26.76 -21.52
N LEU A 490 -19.58 -26.12 -20.56
CA LEU A 490 -19.68 -26.61 -19.17
C LEU A 490 -20.43 -27.95 -19.09
N LEU A 491 -21.51 -28.10 -19.88
CA LEU A 491 -22.25 -29.37 -19.99
C LEU A 491 -21.39 -30.51 -20.56
N LEU A 492 -20.62 -30.24 -21.62
CA LEU A 492 -19.66 -31.19 -22.22
C LEU A 492 -18.55 -31.59 -21.24
N PHE A 493 -17.96 -30.60 -20.57
CA PHE A 493 -16.89 -30.81 -19.60
C PHE A 493 -17.32 -31.79 -18.49
N ALA A 494 -18.58 -31.70 -18.03
CA ALA A 494 -19.12 -32.62 -17.03
C ALA A 494 -19.19 -34.09 -17.47
N GLU A 495 -19.45 -34.34 -18.76
CA GLU A 495 -19.55 -35.70 -19.32
C GLU A 495 -18.18 -36.39 -19.40
N ALA A 496 -17.07 -35.64 -19.33
CA ALA A 496 -15.72 -36.19 -19.32
C ALA A 496 -15.32 -36.85 -17.98
N GLN A 497 -16.08 -36.65 -16.90
CA GLN A 497 -15.90 -37.25 -15.56
C GLN A 497 -14.51 -37.07 -14.90
N HIS A 498 -13.64 -36.21 -15.43
CA HIS A 498 -12.32 -35.95 -14.88
C HIS A 498 -12.36 -34.92 -13.74
N LEU A 499 -11.66 -35.21 -12.65
CA LEU A 499 -11.43 -34.29 -11.54
C LEU A 499 -10.53 -33.14 -12.01
N MET A 500 -11.05 -31.91 -12.01
CA MET A 500 -10.26 -30.76 -12.44
C MET A 500 -9.21 -30.39 -11.41
N THR A 501 -8.00 -30.16 -11.91
CA THR A 501 -6.86 -29.68 -11.14
C THR A 501 -6.15 -28.60 -11.95
N GLU A 502 -5.26 -27.87 -11.27
CA GLU A 502 -4.27 -26.97 -11.86
C GLU A 502 -3.52 -27.54 -13.09
N ARG A 503 -3.42 -28.87 -13.19
CA ARG A 503 -2.70 -29.57 -14.26
C ARG A 503 -3.53 -29.91 -15.49
N THR A 504 -4.86 -29.99 -15.35
CA THR A 504 -5.79 -30.34 -16.45
C THR A 504 -6.53 -29.12 -17.00
N LEU A 505 -6.47 -27.98 -16.29
CA LEU A 505 -7.07 -26.72 -16.73
C LEU A 505 -6.55 -26.22 -18.11
N PRO A 506 -5.25 -26.35 -18.47
CA PRO A 506 -4.77 -25.94 -19.80
C PRO A 506 -5.33 -26.76 -20.96
N ASP A 507 -5.85 -27.96 -20.69
CA ASP A 507 -6.53 -28.76 -21.71
C ASP A 507 -7.92 -28.19 -22.05
N TYR A 508 -8.49 -27.36 -21.18
CA TYR A 508 -9.82 -26.74 -21.33
C TYR A 508 -9.82 -25.21 -21.04
N PRO A 509 -9.13 -24.37 -21.83
CA PRO A 509 -8.85 -22.96 -21.47
C PRO A 509 -10.10 -22.11 -21.16
N ILE A 510 -11.15 -22.23 -21.97
CA ILE A 510 -12.37 -21.43 -21.81
C ILE A 510 -13.24 -21.86 -20.60
N SER A 511 -12.91 -22.96 -19.92
CA SER A 511 -13.69 -23.46 -18.77
C SER A 511 -13.85 -22.42 -17.66
N LEU A 512 -12.79 -21.68 -17.30
CA LEU A 512 -12.87 -20.59 -16.32
C LEU A 512 -13.78 -19.45 -16.81
N TYR A 513 -13.55 -18.96 -18.04
CA TYR A 513 -14.40 -17.91 -18.61
C TYR A 513 -15.87 -18.34 -18.60
N ALA A 514 -16.15 -19.55 -19.05
CA ALA A 514 -17.50 -20.09 -19.13
C ALA A 514 -18.15 -20.15 -17.75
N ALA A 515 -17.48 -20.72 -16.74
CA ALA A 515 -18.00 -20.80 -15.38
C ALA A 515 -18.23 -19.41 -14.73
N GLU A 516 -17.38 -18.44 -15.06
CA GLU A 516 -17.37 -17.09 -14.49
C GLU A 516 -18.41 -16.15 -15.14
N TYR A 517 -18.59 -16.23 -16.47
CA TYR A 517 -19.32 -15.21 -17.24
C TYR A 517 -20.57 -15.69 -17.99
N TRP A 518 -20.89 -17.00 -18.03
CA TRP A 518 -22.09 -17.49 -18.72
C TRP A 518 -23.36 -16.74 -18.29
N PHE A 519 -23.50 -16.50 -16.99
CA PHE A 519 -24.68 -15.86 -16.41
C PHE A 519 -24.72 -14.35 -16.67
N HIS A 520 -23.57 -13.67 -16.67
CA HIS A 520 -23.50 -12.25 -17.02
C HIS A 520 -24.01 -12.01 -18.45
N HIS A 521 -23.72 -12.92 -19.38
CA HIS A 521 -24.27 -12.85 -20.73
C HIS A 521 -25.76 -13.24 -20.78
N LEU A 522 -26.24 -14.17 -19.94
CA LEU A 522 -27.66 -14.49 -19.83
C LEU A 522 -28.50 -13.26 -19.39
N GLN A 523 -28.02 -12.46 -18.44
CA GLN A 523 -28.69 -11.21 -18.02
C GLN A 523 -28.78 -10.16 -19.13
N LEU A 524 -27.91 -10.23 -20.14
CA LEU A 524 -27.87 -9.33 -21.28
C LEU A 524 -28.65 -9.86 -22.51
N CYS A 525 -29.34 -11.00 -22.35
CA CYS A 525 -30.33 -11.52 -23.31
C CYS A 525 -31.74 -11.01 -22.97
N ASP A 526 -32.56 -10.78 -24.00
CA ASP A 526 -33.99 -10.48 -23.84
C ASP A 526 -34.76 -11.69 -23.27
N ASN A 527 -35.91 -11.47 -22.63
CA ASN A 527 -36.66 -12.54 -21.93
C ASN A 527 -36.95 -13.77 -22.81
N LEU A 528 -37.33 -13.58 -24.08
CA LEU A 528 -37.60 -14.68 -25.03
C LEU A 528 -36.34 -15.52 -25.32
N ASP A 529 -35.16 -14.90 -25.28
CA ASP A 529 -33.89 -15.62 -25.40
C ASP A 529 -33.55 -16.33 -24.08
N GLN A 530 -33.80 -15.71 -22.93
CA GLN A 530 -33.63 -16.38 -21.62
C GLN A 530 -34.56 -17.60 -21.44
N GLU A 531 -35.77 -17.56 -22.01
CA GLU A 531 -36.70 -18.70 -22.11
C GLU A 531 -36.18 -19.79 -23.06
N ALA A 532 -35.68 -19.41 -24.25
CA ALA A 532 -35.08 -20.34 -25.19
C ALA A 532 -33.80 -21.03 -24.67
N LEU A 533 -33.13 -20.43 -23.68
CA LEU A 533 -31.96 -20.98 -22.98
C LEU A 533 -32.30 -21.76 -21.71
N LEU A 534 -33.56 -21.73 -21.25
CA LEU A 534 -34.01 -22.38 -20.03
C LEU A 534 -33.71 -23.89 -19.99
N PRO A 535 -33.90 -24.70 -21.06
CA PRO A 535 -33.62 -26.14 -21.00
C PRO A 535 -32.12 -26.45 -20.74
N SER A 536 -31.21 -25.73 -21.39
CA SER A 536 -29.76 -25.96 -21.25
C SER A 536 -29.21 -25.41 -19.94
N THR A 537 -29.71 -24.25 -19.49
CA THR A 537 -29.29 -23.64 -18.21
C THR A 537 -29.84 -24.42 -17.01
N MET A 538 -31.08 -24.92 -17.06
CA MET A 538 -31.62 -25.81 -16.03
C MET A 538 -30.91 -27.17 -16.02
N HIS A 539 -30.48 -27.70 -17.17
CA HIS A 539 -29.67 -28.94 -17.21
C HIS A 539 -28.28 -28.76 -16.60
N LEU A 540 -27.67 -27.56 -16.74
CA LEU A 540 -26.40 -27.22 -16.08
C LEU A 540 -26.58 -27.02 -14.57
N LEU A 541 -27.74 -26.56 -14.14
CA LEU A 541 -28.06 -26.27 -12.73
C LEU A 541 -28.76 -27.43 -11.99
N ASP A 542 -29.09 -28.56 -12.60
CA ASP A 542 -29.84 -29.62 -11.92
C ASP A 542 -28.99 -30.28 -10.81
N ASP A 543 -29.37 -30.10 -9.55
CA ASP A 543 -28.49 -30.34 -8.39
C ASP A 543 -28.07 -31.81 -8.19
N GLY A 544 -28.79 -32.75 -8.82
CA GLY A 544 -28.46 -34.18 -8.84
C GLY A 544 -27.54 -34.61 -9.98
N SER A 545 -27.03 -33.67 -10.80
CA SER A 545 -26.27 -33.96 -12.02
C SER A 545 -24.75 -33.89 -11.84
N SER A 546 -24.02 -34.62 -12.69
CA SER A 546 -22.57 -34.41 -12.90
C SER A 546 -22.25 -32.99 -13.39
N GLN A 547 -23.20 -32.35 -14.06
CA GLN A 547 -23.12 -31.03 -14.68
C GLN A 547 -22.98 -29.92 -13.64
N TYR A 548 -23.80 -29.94 -12.60
CA TYR A 548 -23.67 -29.03 -11.45
C TYR A 548 -22.35 -29.27 -10.69
N ALA A 549 -21.96 -30.53 -10.48
CA ALA A 549 -20.70 -30.89 -9.83
C ALA A 549 -19.45 -30.44 -10.62
N ALA A 550 -19.53 -30.36 -11.94
CA ALA A 550 -18.48 -29.85 -12.82
C ALA A 550 -18.34 -28.32 -12.69
N LEU A 551 -19.46 -27.58 -12.74
CA LEU A 551 -19.47 -26.13 -12.46
C LEU A 551 -18.85 -25.83 -11.09
N TYR A 552 -19.21 -26.62 -10.07
CA TYR A 552 -18.70 -26.48 -8.71
C TYR A 552 -17.17 -26.70 -8.60
N GLN A 553 -16.59 -27.64 -9.36
CA GLN A 553 -15.14 -27.88 -9.35
C GLN A 553 -14.30 -26.70 -9.87
N LEU A 554 -14.87 -25.84 -10.71
CA LEU A 554 -14.17 -24.67 -11.27
C LEU A 554 -14.18 -23.46 -10.31
N ARG A 555 -15.04 -23.47 -9.28
CA ARG A 555 -15.19 -22.37 -8.31
C ARG A 555 -13.88 -22.01 -7.58
N PRO A 556 -13.10 -22.95 -7.01
CA PRO A 556 -11.87 -22.59 -6.30
C PRO A 556 -10.76 -22.02 -7.20
N LEU A 557 -10.92 -22.13 -8.53
CA LEU A 557 -9.94 -21.71 -9.53
C LEU A 557 -10.26 -20.35 -10.17
N SER A 558 -11.43 -19.76 -9.89
CA SER A 558 -11.82 -18.43 -10.37
C SER A 558 -12.00 -17.45 -9.21
N LEU A 559 -11.27 -16.33 -9.26
CA LEU A 559 -11.29 -15.30 -8.21
C LEU A 559 -12.57 -14.45 -8.21
N TYR A 560 -13.39 -14.53 -9.26
CA TYR A 560 -14.64 -13.77 -9.31
C TYR A 560 -15.64 -14.24 -8.25
N TRP A 561 -15.62 -15.52 -7.90
CA TRP A 561 -16.46 -16.09 -6.85
C TRP A 561 -16.20 -15.41 -5.50
N THR A 562 -14.94 -15.04 -5.19
CA THR A 562 -14.56 -14.33 -3.95
C THR A 562 -14.84 -12.81 -3.99
N ARG A 563 -15.35 -12.27 -5.10
CA ARG A 563 -15.79 -10.87 -5.22
C ARG A 563 -17.31 -10.70 -5.34
N VAL A 564 -18.06 -11.79 -5.47
CA VAL A 564 -19.52 -11.74 -5.69
C VAL A 564 -20.29 -12.67 -4.76
N TRP A 565 -19.77 -13.86 -4.43
CA TRP A 565 -20.45 -14.88 -3.61
C TRP A 565 -19.52 -15.41 -2.50
N ASP A 566 -19.49 -14.70 -1.36
CA ASP A 566 -18.75 -15.00 -0.12
C ASP A 566 -19.22 -16.27 0.64
N GLU A 567 -19.50 -17.36 -0.09
CA GLU A 567 -20.15 -18.58 0.40
C GLU A 567 -21.61 -18.34 0.89
N PRO A 568 -22.37 -19.38 1.28
CA PRO A 568 -22.14 -20.82 1.07
C PRO A 568 -22.73 -21.39 -0.23
N ILE A 569 -22.40 -22.67 -0.43
CA ILE A 569 -22.83 -23.56 -1.51
C ILE A 569 -24.33 -23.87 -1.37
N SER A 570 -25.15 -23.73 -2.44
CA SER A 570 -26.53 -24.25 -2.39
C SER A 570 -27.29 -24.39 -3.72
N PRO A 571 -28.46 -25.07 -3.69
CA PRO A 571 -29.20 -25.53 -4.87
C PRO A 571 -29.58 -24.48 -5.91
N ALA A 572 -29.96 -25.00 -7.08
CA ALA A 572 -30.43 -24.27 -8.26
C ALA A 572 -31.40 -23.10 -7.94
N LEU A 573 -32.32 -23.30 -6.99
CA LEU A 573 -33.31 -22.28 -6.61
C LEU A 573 -32.67 -21.10 -5.87
N CYS A 574 -31.77 -21.37 -4.92
CA CYS A 574 -31.01 -20.34 -4.21
C CYS A 574 -30.07 -19.59 -5.17
N MET A 575 -29.41 -20.33 -6.07
CA MET A 575 -28.58 -19.76 -7.14
C MET A 575 -29.41 -18.82 -8.04
N CYS A 576 -30.51 -19.30 -8.65
CA CYS A 576 -31.38 -18.48 -9.50
C CYS A 576 -31.95 -17.26 -8.76
N SER A 577 -32.23 -17.38 -7.45
CA SER A 577 -32.77 -16.30 -6.61
C SER A 577 -31.73 -15.24 -6.23
N LYS A 578 -30.46 -15.62 -6.00
CA LYS A 578 -29.34 -14.70 -5.75
C LYS A 578 -29.03 -13.83 -6.98
N ILE A 579 -29.15 -14.44 -8.16
CA ILE A 579 -28.70 -13.85 -9.43
C ILE A 579 -29.81 -13.13 -10.24
N GLY A 580 -31.08 -13.35 -9.91
CA GLY A 580 -32.22 -12.69 -10.57
C GLY A 580 -32.87 -13.47 -11.72
N TYR A 581 -32.55 -14.77 -11.90
CA TYR A 581 -33.07 -15.55 -13.02
C TYR A 581 -34.51 -16.02 -12.79
N THR A 582 -35.46 -15.11 -13.02
CA THR A 582 -36.89 -15.30 -12.72
C THR A 582 -37.49 -16.53 -13.42
N ALA A 583 -37.19 -16.76 -14.70
CA ALA A 583 -37.65 -17.94 -15.43
C ALA A 583 -37.06 -19.26 -14.88
N GLY A 584 -35.81 -19.24 -14.43
CA GLY A 584 -35.18 -20.37 -13.72
C GLY A 584 -35.88 -20.68 -12.41
N VAL A 585 -36.14 -19.67 -11.58
CA VAL A 585 -36.94 -19.81 -10.33
C VAL A 585 -38.31 -20.42 -10.63
N GLN A 586 -39.06 -19.86 -11.59
CA GLN A 586 -40.39 -20.35 -11.94
C GLN A 586 -40.37 -21.81 -12.42
N SER A 587 -39.38 -22.20 -13.23
CA SER A 587 -39.18 -23.59 -13.67
C SER A 587 -38.93 -24.55 -12.51
N LEU A 588 -38.06 -24.15 -11.57
CA LEU A 588 -37.69 -24.94 -10.40
C LEU A 588 -38.82 -25.08 -9.38
N LEU A 589 -39.69 -24.07 -9.25
CA LEU A 589 -40.90 -24.12 -8.42
C LEU A 589 -41.99 -25.04 -9.02
N ILE A 590 -42.09 -25.12 -10.35
CA ILE A 590 -43.00 -26.04 -11.05
C ILE A 590 -42.49 -27.49 -10.98
N LYS A 591 -41.17 -27.70 -10.96
CA LYS A 591 -40.54 -29.01 -10.75
C LYS A 591 -40.71 -29.42 -9.27
N HIS A 592 -41.82 -30.10 -8.96
CA HIS A 592 -42.30 -30.51 -7.61
C HIS A 592 -41.30 -31.25 -6.67
N SER A 593 -40.04 -31.45 -7.05
CA SER A 593 -38.95 -31.95 -6.20
C SER A 593 -38.25 -30.86 -5.38
N THR A 594 -38.34 -29.58 -5.77
CA THR A 594 -37.54 -28.50 -5.18
C THR A 594 -38.18 -27.95 -3.91
N SER A 595 -37.46 -27.97 -2.78
CA SER A 595 -37.96 -27.39 -1.52
C SER A 595 -37.71 -25.87 -1.49
N VAL A 596 -38.79 -25.09 -1.52
CA VAL A 596 -38.76 -23.61 -1.51
C VAL A 596 -38.03 -23.04 -0.28
N ASN A 597 -38.14 -23.76 0.85
CA ASN A 597 -37.58 -23.38 2.15
C ASN A 597 -36.28 -24.12 2.48
N GLN A 598 -35.62 -24.69 1.47
CA GLN A 598 -34.27 -25.22 1.65
C GLN A 598 -33.31 -24.08 1.94
N ALA A 599 -32.72 -24.13 3.14
CA ALA A 599 -31.62 -23.27 3.54
C ALA A 599 -30.29 -23.83 3.05
N ASP A 600 -29.32 -22.94 2.90
CA ASP A 600 -27.92 -23.29 2.71
C ASP A 600 -27.20 -23.54 4.05
N LYS A 601 -25.86 -23.65 4.03
CA LYS A 601 -25.09 -23.94 5.26
C LYS A 601 -25.20 -22.86 6.32
N ASP A 602 -25.42 -21.62 5.91
CA ASP A 602 -25.41 -20.43 6.75
C ASP A 602 -26.86 -19.97 7.03
N GLY A 603 -27.83 -20.86 6.77
CA GLY A 603 -29.26 -20.65 6.99
C GLY A 603 -30.00 -19.89 5.88
N TRP A 604 -29.33 -19.39 4.84
CA TRP A 604 -30.00 -18.56 3.83
C TRP A 604 -30.89 -19.41 2.92
N THR A 605 -32.14 -19.01 2.78
CA THR A 605 -33.05 -19.55 1.76
C THR A 605 -33.04 -18.72 0.48
N ALA A 606 -33.65 -19.24 -0.58
CA ALA A 606 -33.95 -18.50 -1.80
C ALA A 606 -34.61 -17.12 -1.52
N LEU A 607 -35.47 -17.03 -0.51
CA LEU A 607 -36.15 -15.80 -0.11
C LEU A 607 -35.19 -14.76 0.48
N HIS A 608 -34.23 -15.18 1.31
CA HIS A 608 -33.19 -14.31 1.86
C HIS A 608 -32.32 -13.71 0.74
N LEU A 609 -31.90 -14.57 -0.19
CA LEU A 609 -31.04 -14.18 -1.32
C LEU A 609 -31.75 -13.21 -2.27
N ALA A 610 -33.02 -13.47 -2.63
CA ALA A 610 -33.82 -12.58 -3.45
C ALA A 610 -34.09 -11.22 -2.76
N SER A 611 -34.42 -11.27 -1.47
CA SER A 611 -34.75 -10.08 -0.67
C SER A 611 -33.53 -9.17 -0.43
N SER A 612 -32.34 -9.75 -0.22
CA SER A 612 -31.08 -9.00 -0.09
C SER A 612 -30.67 -8.32 -1.41
N LYS A 613 -30.93 -8.96 -2.55
CA LYS A 613 -30.48 -8.51 -3.88
C LYS A 613 -31.51 -7.66 -4.66
N GLY A 614 -32.71 -7.44 -4.11
CA GLY A 614 -33.70 -6.53 -4.71
C GLY A 614 -34.63 -7.18 -5.75
N HIS A 615 -34.66 -8.50 -5.85
CA HIS A 615 -35.37 -9.23 -6.92
C HIS A 615 -36.87 -9.40 -6.62
N LEU A 616 -37.63 -8.30 -6.64
CA LEU A 616 -39.04 -8.24 -6.25
C LEU A 616 -39.92 -9.37 -6.85
N ASN A 617 -39.82 -9.60 -8.16
CA ASN A 617 -40.59 -10.64 -8.86
C ASN A 617 -40.29 -12.06 -8.32
N ILE A 618 -39.05 -12.31 -7.89
CA ILE A 618 -38.64 -13.59 -7.31
C ILE A 618 -39.13 -13.70 -5.87
N VAL A 619 -39.05 -12.63 -5.07
CA VAL A 619 -39.65 -12.60 -3.72
C VAL A 619 -41.14 -12.93 -3.81
N GLN A 620 -41.88 -12.29 -4.73
CA GLN A 620 -43.29 -12.58 -4.96
C GLN A 620 -43.52 -14.05 -5.32
N LEU A 621 -42.84 -14.59 -6.34
CA LEU A 621 -43.00 -15.98 -6.74
C LEU A 621 -42.70 -16.97 -5.60
N LEU A 622 -41.66 -16.72 -4.80
CA LEU A 622 -41.30 -17.57 -3.67
C LEU A 622 -42.38 -17.53 -2.57
N VAL A 623 -42.88 -16.35 -2.21
CA VAL A 623 -43.93 -16.18 -1.20
C VAL A 623 -45.26 -16.80 -1.66
N GLU A 624 -45.65 -16.61 -2.92
CA GLU A 624 -46.81 -17.28 -3.53
C GLU A 624 -46.68 -18.82 -3.49
N HIS A 625 -45.46 -19.35 -3.58
CA HIS A 625 -45.16 -20.78 -3.47
C HIS A 625 -44.82 -21.22 -2.02
N SER A 626 -45.37 -20.52 -1.02
CA SER A 626 -45.29 -20.85 0.41
C SER A 626 -43.87 -20.80 1.01
N ALA A 627 -43.05 -19.83 0.58
CA ALA A 627 -41.81 -19.51 1.28
C ALA A 627 -42.09 -19.02 2.72
N PHE A 628 -41.27 -19.47 3.68
CA PHE A 628 -41.38 -19.10 5.08
C PHE A 628 -40.82 -17.69 5.33
N VAL A 629 -41.68 -16.68 5.24
CA VAL A 629 -41.37 -15.24 5.40
C VAL A 629 -40.54 -14.93 6.66
N ASN A 630 -40.82 -15.64 7.76
CA ASN A 630 -40.18 -15.45 9.08
C ASN A 630 -39.13 -16.54 9.41
N GLN A 631 -38.72 -17.36 8.45
CA GLN A 631 -37.52 -18.18 8.62
C GLN A 631 -36.31 -17.25 8.76
N ALA A 632 -35.41 -17.58 9.69
CA ALA A 632 -34.16 -16.88 9.91
C ALA A 632 -32.98 -17.63 9.29
N ASP A 633 -31.90 -16.91 8.99
CA ASP A 633 -30.58 -17.46 8.73
C ASP A 633 -29.84 -17.83 10.04
N GLU A 634 -28.59 -18.33 9.95
CA GLU A 634 -27.81 -18.69 11.16
C GLU A 634 -27.53 -17.50 12.08
N TYR A 635 -27.70 -16.25 11.63
CA TYR A 635 -27.51 -15.04 12.42
C TYR A 635 -28.85 -14.47 12.94
N GLY A 636 -29.94 -15.25 12.90
CA GLY A 636 -31.27 -14.83 13.32
C GLY A 636 -31.98 -13.88 12.35
N ARG A 637 -31.35 -13.47 11.26
CA ARG A 637 -31.88 -12.46 10.33
C ARG A 637 -32.92 -13.09 9.41
N THR A 638 -34.06 -12.42 9.24
CA THR A 638 -35.09 -12.83 8.27
C THR A 638 -34.93 -12.11 6.92
N ALA A 639 -35.71 -12.54 5.92
CA ALA A 639 -35.86 -11.82 4.65
C ALA A 639 -36.18 -10.32 4.83
N LEU A 640 -36.97 -9.96 5.85
CA LEU A 640 -37.32 -8.56 6.16
C LEU A 640 -36.10 -7.75 6.62
N HIS A 641 -35.21 -8.34 7.43
CA HIS A 641 -33.97 -7.70 7.88
C HIS A 641 -33.05 -7.38 6.71
N LEU A 642 -32.89 -8.34 5.79
CA LEU A 642 -32.03 -8.18 4.61
C LEU A 642 -32.58 -7.17 3.60
N ALA A 643 -33.91 -7.13 3.41
CA ALA A 643 -34.56 -6.12 2.58
C ALA A 643 -34.43 -4.71 3.20
N SER A 644 -34.62 -4.61 4.52
CA SER A 644 -34.54 -3.35 5.28
C SER A 644 -33.13 -2.76 5.30
N SER A 645 -32.11 -3.60 5.49
CA SER A 645 -30.68 -3.20 5.43
C SER A 645 -30.20 -2.78 4.03
N LYS A 646 -30.97 -3.08 2.98
CA LYS A 646 -30.58 -2.85 1.57
C LYS A 646 -31.51 -1.90 0.80
N GLY A 647 -32.41 -1.21 1.50
CA GLY A 647 -33.24 -0.14 0.92
C GLY A 647 -34.39 -0.62 0.04
N HIS A 648 -34.73 -1.91 0.05
CA HIS A 648 -35.68 -2.50 -0.89
C HIS A 648 -37.15 -2.31 -0.45
N VAL A 649 -37.64 -1.06 -0.50
CA VAL A 649 -38.96 -0.64 0.00
C VAL A 649 -40.10 -1.57 -0.45
N ASN A 650 -40.18 -1.88 -1.74
CA ASN A 650 -41.25 -2.70 -2.30
C ASN A 650 -41.22 -4.15 -1.78
N ILE A 651 -40.03 -4.68 -1.46
CA ILE A 651 -39.86 -6.02 -0.88
C ILE A 651 -40.24 -5.99 0.60
N VAL A 652 -39.84 -4.95 1.35
CA VAL A 652 -40.27 -4.75 2.75
C VAL A 652 -41.79 -4.70 2.83
N GLN A 653 -42.45 -3.91 1.97
CA GLN A 653 -43.92 -3.85 1.89
C GLN A 653 -44.53 -5.23 1.61
N LEU A 654 -44.07 -5.92 0.54
CA LEU A 654 -44.59 -7.23 0.13
C LEU A 654 -44.44 -8.29 1.24
N LEU A 655 -43.32 -8.29 1.97
CA LEU A 655 -43.09 -9.22 3.08
C LEU A 655 -44.02 -8.93 4.26
N ILE A 656 -44.26 -7.65 4.59
CA ILE A 656 -45.19 -7.23 5.66
C ILE A 656 -46.64 -7.56 5.30
N GLU A 657 -47.06 -7.34 4.06
CA GLU A 657 -48.37 -7.78 3.53
C GLU A 657 -48.57 -9.30 3.68
N HIS A 658 -47.48 -10.08 3.63
CA HIS A 658 -47.46 -11.53 3.85
C HIS A 658 -47.05 -11.93 5.29
N SER A 659 -47.36 -11.07 6.27
CA SER A 659 -47.20 -11.33 7.71
C SER A 659 -45.75 -11.53 8.19
N ALA A 660 -44.81 -10.75 7.66
CA ALA A 660 -43.47 -10.65 8.24
C ALA A 660 -43.51 -10.10 9.67
N SER A 661 -42.73 -10.71 10.57
CA SER A 661 -42.61 -10.31 11.98
C SER A 661 -41.68 -9.10 12.11
N VAL A 662 -42.26 -7.91 12.23
CA VAL A 662 -41.52 -6.64 12.19
C VAL A 662 -40.58 -6.46 13.39
N ASP A 663 -41.02 -6.88 14.58
CA ASP A 663 -40.24 -6.86 15.83
C ASP A 663 -39.49 -8.18 16.11
N GLN A 664 -39.34 -9.06 15.11
CA GLN A 664 -38.36 -10.15 15.25
C GLN A 664 -36.96 -9.52 15.28
N ALA A 665 -36.14 -9.95 16.21
CA ALA A 665 -34.74 -9.57 16.31
C ALA A 665 -33.82 -10.59 15.63
N ASP A 666 -32.67 -10.13 15.14
CA ASP A 666 -31.53 -10.98 14.80
C ASP A 666 -30.74 -11.41 16.06
N GLU A 667 -29.69 -12.21 15.91
CA GLU A 667 -28.86 -12.69 17.04
C GLU A 667 -28.23 -11.56 17.88
N TYR A 668 -28.15 -10.33 17.36
CA TYR A 668 -27.59 -9.17 18.05
C TYR A 668 -28.69 -8.30 18.66
N GLY A 669 -29.93 -8.81 18.78
CA GLY A 669 -31.10 -8.07 19.28
C GLY A 669 -31.68 -7.06 18.28
N ARG A 670 -31.12 -6.90 17.08
CA ARG A 670 -31.51 -5.84 16.15
C ARG A 670 -32.75 -6.24 15.36
N THR A 671 -33.77 -5.39 15.38
CA THR A 671 -34.96 -5.55 14.52
C THR A 671 -34.76 -4.94 13.13
N ALA A 672 -35.72 -5.15 12.22
CA ALA A 672 -35.76 -4.50 10.90
C ALA A 672 -35.64 -2.97 10.97
N LEU A 673 -36.20 -2.34 12.02
CA LEU A 673 -36.13 -0.89 12.27
C LEU A 673 -34.71 -0.43 12.61
N HIS A 674 -33.96 -1.21 13.40
CA HIS A 674 -32.56 -0.93 13.73
C HIS A 674 -31.68 -0.93 12.47
N LEU A 675 -31.84 -1.94 11.61
CA LEU A 675 -31.09 -2.05 10.36
C LEU A 675 -31.45 -0.93 9.37
N ALA A 676 -32.73 -0.63 9.19
CA ALA A 676 -33.17 0.48 8.33
C ALA A 676 -32.64 1.85 8.83
N SER A 677 -32.57 2.04 10.15
CA SER A 677 -32.08 3.27 10.79
C SER A 677 -30.55 3.39 10.75
N SER A 678 -29.81 2.28 10.79
CA SER A 678 -28.35 2.26 10.57
C SER A 678 -27.98 2.60 9.12
N GLU A 679 -28.76 2.10 8.16
CA GLU A 679 -28.43 2.15 6.72
C GLU A 679 -29.18 3.27 5.96
N GLY A 680 -29.74 4.25 6.66
CA GLY A 680 -30.29 5.49 6.05
C GLY A 680 -31.60 5.30 5.28
N CYS A 681 -32.31 4.20 5.49
CA CYS A 681 -33.44 3.78 4.67
C CYS A 681 -34.77 4.45 5.10
N LEU A 682 -34.86 5.78 4.99
CA LEU A 682 -35.99 6.61 5.49
C LEU A 682 -37.38 6.07 5.13
N ASN A 683 -37.62 5.72 3.86
CA ASN A 683 -38.93 5.20 3.41
C ASN A 683 -39.31 3.88 4.09
N ILE A 684 -38.32 3.05 4.45
CA ILE A 684 -38.54 1.81 5.19
C ILE A 684 -38.78 2.10 6.66
N VAL A 685 -38.03 3.03 7.27
CA VAL A 685 -38.31 3.49 8.64
C VAL A 685 -39.75 4.02 8.75
N GLN A 686 -40.21 4.85 7.81
CA GLN A 686 -41.60 5.33 7.75
C GLN A 686 -42.62 4.19 7.67
N LEU A 687 -42.38 3.18 6.83
CA LEU A 687 -43.28 2.04 6.64
C LEU A 687 -43.31 1.13 7.90
N LEU A 688 -42.15 0.88 8.52
CA LEU A 688 -42.04 0.12 9.76
C LEU A 688 -42.70 0.87 10.94
N MET A 689 -42.60 2.19 11.00
CA MET A 689 -43.27 3.01 12.03
C MET A 689 -44.78 3.17 11.82
N GLN A 690 -45.30 2.87 10.62
CA GLN A 690 -46.75 2.72 10.38
C GLN A 690 -47.27 1.34 10.84
N CYS A 691 -46.38 0.37 11.06
CA CYS A 691 -46.69 -0.90 11.72
C CYS A 691 -46.62 -0.72 13.25
N SER A 692 -47.13 -1.69 14.02
CA SER A 692 -47.14 -1.65 15.49
C SER A 692 -45.79 -2.01 16.12
N THR A 693 -44.73 -1.35 15.67
CA THR A 693 -43.31 -1.65 15.94
C THR A 693 -42.81 -0.99 17.22
N SER A 694 -41.91 -1.65 17.95
CA SER A 694 -41.26 -1.14 19.16
C SER A 694 -40.15 -0.12 18.83
N ILE A 695 -40.53 1.17 18.71
CA ILE A 695 -39.63 2.26 18.33
C ILE A 695 -38.44 2.42 19.31
N ASP A 696 -38.71 2.38 20.63
CA ASP A 696 -37.71 2.40 21.70
C ASP A 696 -37.16 1.00 22.05
N GLY A 697 -37.35 0.01 21.16
CA GLY A 697 -36.67 -1.28 21.28
C GLY A 697 -35.14 -1.10 21.23
N VAL A 698 -34.41 -2.01 21.86
CA VAL A 698 -32.94 -2.00 21.94
C VAL A 698 -32.32 -3.25 21.35
N ASP A 699 -31.13 -3.12 20.78
CA ASP A 699 -30.23 -4.22 20.44
C ASP A 699 -29.42 -4.72 21.67
N GLU A 700 -28.56 -5.73 21.50
CA GLU A 700 -27.74 -6.29 22.58
C GLU A 700 -26.73 -5.29 23.19
N ASP A 701 -26.33 -4.23 22.47
CA ASP A 701 -25.52 -3.15 23.03
C ASP A 701 -26.37 -2.11 23.80
N GLY A 702 -27.68 -2.33 23.93
CA GLY A 702 -28.64 -1.38 24.52
C GLY A 702 -29.03 -0.22 23.61
N LYS A 703 -28.68 -0.24 22.32
CA LYS A 703 -28.89 0.88 21.40
C LYS A 703 -30.26 0.80 20.76
N THR A 704 -30.97 1.93 20.73
CA THR A 704 -32.23 2.07 19.97
C THR A 704 -31.98 2.45 18.51
N ALA A 705 -33.03 2.40 17.69
CA ALA A 705 -33.03 2.94 16.33
C ALA A 705 -32.47 4.38 16.23
N LEU A 706 -32.77 5.23 17.23
CA LEU A 706 -32.26 6.60 17.34
C LEU A 706 -30.76 6.65 17.54
N HIS A 707 -30.20 5.77 18.38
CA HIS A 707 -28.75 5.66 18.59
C HIS A 707 -28.00 5.32 17.29
N LEU A 708 -28.54 4.37 16.51
CA LEU A 708 -27.94 3.95 15.24
C LEU A 708 -28.03 5.06 14.19
N ALA A 709 -29.19 5.70 14.02
CA ALA A 709 -29.36 6.84 13.11
C ALA A 709 -28.46 8.02 13.48
N SER A 710 -28.40 8.38 14.78
CA SER A 710 -27.55 9.46 15.29
C SER A 710 -26.05 9.16 15.18
N SER A 711 -25.60 7.92 15.32
CA SER A 711 -24.20 7.55 15.06
C SER A 711 -23.84 7.57 13.57
N LYS A 712 -24.81 7.39 12.68
CA LYS A 712 -24.58 7.21 11.23
C LYS A 712 -24.78 8.51 10.42
N GLY A 713 -25.42 9.52 10.99
CA GLY A 713 -25.59 10.84 10.36
C GLY A 713 -26.95 11.05 9.67
N HIS A 714 -27.91 10.15 9.87
CA HIS A 714 -29.18 10.12 9.13
C HIS A 714 -30.21 11.09 9.72
N ILE A 715 -30.03 12.38 9.48
CA ILE A 715 -30.83 13.46 10.09
C ILE A 715 -32.34 13.30 9.90
N ASP A 716 -32.79 12.92 8.70
CA ASP A 716 -34.23 12.77 8.40
C ASP A 716 -34.86 11.64 9.22
N ILE A 717 -34.09 10.59 9.52
CA ILE A 717 -34.52 9.47 10.37
C ILE A 717 -34.53 9.89 11.85
N VAL A 718 -33.51 10.63 12.30
CA VAL A 718 -33.48 11.21 13.65
C VAL A 718 -34.67 12.12 13.88
N GLN A 719 -34.98 13.01 12.93
CA GLN A 719 -36.16 13.88 13.01
C GLN A 719 -37.46 13.07 13.07
N LEU A 720 -37.63 12.10 12.15
CA LEU A 720 -38.83 11.26 12.11
C LEU A 720 -39.05 10.48 13.42
N LEU A 721 -37.99 9.95 14.03
CA LEU A 721 -38.06 9.26 15.33
C LEU A 721 -38.46 10.23 16.46
N ILE A 722 -37.83 11.41 16.53
CA ILE A 722 -38.18 12.45 17.50
C ILE A 722 -39.64 12.91 17.36
N GLU A 723 -40.14 13.09 16.13
CA GLU A 723 -41.54 13.43 15.85
C GLU A 723 -42.54 12.37 16.34
N HIS A 724 -42.10 11.12 16.52
CA HIS A 724 -42.91 10.03 17.09
C HIS A 724 -42.70 9.83 18.60
N ASN A 725 -42.02 10.76 19.28
CA ASN A 725 -41.78 10.78 20.74
C ASN A 725 -40.81 9.69 21.26
N THR A 726 -39.85 9.26 20.45
CA THR A 726 -38.74 8.38 20.87
C THR A 726 -37.95 8.98 22.05
N SER A 727 -37.45 8.11 22.95
CA SER A 727 -36.69 8.50 24.13
C SER A 727 -35.28 9.02 23.79
N VAL A 728 -35.10 10.34 23.79
CA VAL A 728 -33.83 11.00 23.41
C VAL A 728 -32.70 10.87 24.43
N ASP A 729 -33.04 10.67 25.71
CA ASP A 729 -32.10 10.53 26.84
C ASP A 729 -31.82 9.08 27.26
N GLN A 730 -32.43 8.11 26.56
CA GLN A 730 -32.08 6.70 26.72
C GLN A 730 -30.59 6.50 26.40
N ALA A 731 -29.95 5.59 27.12
CA ALA A 731 -28.53 5.30 27.00
C ALA A 731 -28.28 3.84 26.60
N ASP A 732 -27.21 3.62 25.84
CA ASP A 732 -26.65 2.29 25.56
C ASP A 732 -25.99 1.67 26.81
N GLU A 733 -25.52 0.42 26.75
CA GLU A 733 -24.85 -0.23 27.89
C GLU A 733 -23.59 0.52 28.36
N ASN A 734 -22.97 1.33 27.49
CA ASN A 734 -21.83 2.19 27.77
C ASN A 734 -22.25 3.56 28.35
N GLY A 735 -23.51 3.75 28.73
CA GLY A 735 -24.06 5.01 29.25
C GLY A 735 -24.21 6.13 28.22
N ARG A 736 -24.01 5.85 26.93
CA ARG A 736 -24.05 6.87 25.87
C ARG A 736 -25.46 7.07 25.34
N THR A 737 -25.92 8.32 25.32
CA THR A 737 -27.14 8.71 24.62
C THR A 737 -26.91 8.90 23.12
N ALA A 738 -27.99 9.03 22.35
CA ALA A 738 -27.95 9.41 20.93
C ALA A 738 -27.09 10.67 20.66
N LEU A 739 -27.10 11.65 21.58
CA LEU A 739 -26.29 12.87 21.50
C LEU A 739 -24.78 12.58 21.66
N HIS A 740 -24.39 11.67 22.55
CA HIS A 740 -22.99 11.25 22.68
C HIS A 740 -22.48 10.57 21.40
N LEU A 741 -23.31 9.72 20.79
CA LEU A 741 -22.97 9.06 19.52
C LEU A 741 -22.83 10.07 18.38
N ALA A 742 -23.76 11.02 18.25
CA ALA A 742 -23.66 12.12 17.28
C ALA A 742 -22.40 12.99 17.50
N SER A 743 -22.06 13.29 18.76
CA SER A 743 -20.86 14.04 19.15
C SER A 743 -19.59 13.33 18.69
N SER A 744 -19.46 12.03 19.00
CA SER A 744 -18.29 11.21 18.67
C SER A 744 -18.05 10.99 17.16
N ARG A 745 -18.90 11.58 16.32
CA ARG A 745 -18.93 11.44 14.86
C ARG A 745 -19.02 12.79 14.12
N GLY A 746 -19.09 13.92 14.83
CA GLY A 746 -19.19 15.26 14.24
C GLY A 746 -20.54 15.58 13.59
N HIS A 747 -21.63 14.90 13.96
CA HIS A 747 -22.95 15.06 13.31
C HIS A 747 -23.72 16.30 13.82
N LEU A 748 -23.17 17.49 13.59
CA LEU A 748 -23.59 18.76 14.21
C LEU A 748 -25.09 19.06 14.10
N ASN A 749 -25.70 18.81 12.94
CA ASN A 749 -27.12 19.09 12.73
C ASN A 749 -28.02 18.17 13.58
N ILE A 750 -27.61 16.91 13.78
CA ILE A 750 -28.29 15.96 14.67
C ILE A 750 -28.09 16.38 16.14
N MET A 751 -26.89 16.85 16.50
CA MET A 751 -26.64 17.38 17.84
C MET A 751 -27.54 18.58 18.14
N GLN A 752 -27.62 19.55 17.24
CA GLN A 752 -28.51 20.71 17.40
C GLN A 752 -29.96 20.25 17.53
N LEU A 753 -30.43 19.35 16.67
CA LEU A 753 -31.81 18.83 16.70
C LEU A 753 -32.15 18.15 18.04
N LEU A 754 -31.25 17.30 18.56
CA LEU A 754 -31.42 16.62 19.86
C LEU A 754 -31.40 17.61 21.04
N ILE A 755 -30.46 18.56 21.05
CA ILE A 755 -30.36 19.60 22.09
C ILE A 755 -31.59 20.52 22.06
N GLU A 756 -32.11 20.85 20.87
CA GLU A 756 -33.32 21.65 20.71
C GLU A 756 -34.54 20.96 21.32
N HIS A 757 -34.71 19.66 21.08
CA HIS A 757 -35.79 18.82 21.60
C HIS A 757 -35.63 18.38 23.07
N GLY A 758 -34.59 18.84 23.77
CA GLY A 758 -34.53 18.81 25.24
C GLY A 758 -33.60 17.76 25.86
N THR A 759 -32.77 17.09 25.06
CA THR A 759 -31.77 16.10 25.54
C THR A 759 -30.88 16.67 26.65
N SER A 760 -30.58 15.86 27.66
CA SER A 760 -29.69 16.15 28.78
C SER A 760 -28.23 16.35 28.33
N VAL A 761 -27.71 17.56 28.53
CA VAL A 761 -26.36 17.96 28.08
C VAL A 761 -25.22 17.47 29.00
N ASP A 762 -25.53 17.23 30.28
CA ASP A 762 -24.58 16.85 31.34
C ASP A 762 -24.68 15.37 31.76
N GLN A 763 -25.55 14.59 31.11
CA GLN A 763 -25.48 13.14 31.18
C GLN A 763 -24.09 12.69 30.72
N ALA A 764 -23.53 11.70 31.39
CA ALA A 764 -22.16 11.24 31.20
C ALA A 764 -22.11 9.76 30.84
N ASP A 765 -21.21 9.40 29.92
CA ASP A 765 -20.98 8.01 29.53
C ASP A 765 -20.26 7.19 30.62
N GLU A 766 -19.99 5.91 30.36
CA GLU A 766 -19.27 5.03 31.29
C GLU A 766 -17.85 5.52 31.64
N TYR A 767 -17.27 6.49 30.91
CA TYR A 767 -15.98 7.10 31.23
C TYR A 767 -16.15 8.39 32.02
N GLY A 768 -17.38 8.81 32.34
CA GLY A 768 -17.69 10.10 32.97
C GLY A 768 -17.68 11.28 32.00
N ARG A 769 -17.53 11.05 30.69
CA ARG A 769 -17.49 12.12 29.68
C ARG A 769 -18.90 12.58 29.36
N THR A 770 -19.15 13.87 29.48
CA THR A 770 -20.37 14.50 28.93
C THR A 770 -20.20 14.83 27.46
N THR A 771 -21.30 15.17 26.80
CA THR A 771 -21.31 15.74 25.44
C THR A 771 -20.29 16.88 25.28
N LEU A 772 -20.16 17.76 26.27
CA LEU A 772 -19.21 18.89 26.25
C LEU A 772 -17.74 18.45 26.16
N HIS A 773 -17.37 17.30 26.73
CA HIS A 773 -16.01 16.76 26.61
C HIS A 773 -15.71 16.32 25.17
N LEU A 774 -16.68 15.68 24.51
CA LEU A 774 -16.53 15.13 23.16
C LEU A 774 -16.42 16.24 22.12
N VAL A 775 -17.30 17.26 22.13
CA VAL A 775 -17.17 18.37 21.18
C VAL A 775 -15.94 19.24 21.44
N SER A 776 -15.45 19.28 22.68
CA SER A 776 -14.19 19.93 23.02
C SER A 776 -12.95 19.17 22.53
N SER A 777 -13.07 17.89 22.12
CA SER A 777 -11.98 17.22 21.39
C SER A 777 -12.06 17.42 19.88
N GLU A 778 -13.25 17.52 19.30
CA GLU A 778 -13.40 17.61 17.84
C GLU A 778 -13.20 19.04 17.31
N GLY A 779 -13.69 20.08 18.00
CA GLY A 779 -13.38 21.49 17.69
C GLY A 779 -14.58 22.42 17.43
N ASP A 780 -15.81 21.94 17.64
CA ASP A 780 -17.03 22.64 17.21
C ASP A 780 -17.52 23.73 18.16
N LEU A 781 -16.92 24.92 18.05
CA LEU A 781 -17.23 26.13 18.82
C LEU A 781 -18.75 26.45 18.87
N ASN A 782 -19.47 26.29 17.76
CA ASN A 782 -20.90 26.58 17.68
C ASN A 782 -21.74 25.67 18.59
N ILE A 783 -21.41 24.38 18.65
CA ILE A 783 -22.10 23.42 19.52
C ILE A 783 -21.73 23.67 20.98
N ILE A 784 -20.47 24.02 21.27
CA ILE A 784 -20.05 24.39 22.63
C ILE A 784 -20.80 25.63 23.13
N GLN A 785 -20.97 26.66 22.30
CA GLN A 785 -21.83 27.81 22.63
C GLN A 785 -23.29 27.39 22.88
N LEU A 786 -23.83 26.43 22.12
CA LEU A 786 -25.19 25.92 22.31
C LEU A 786 -25.34 25.13 23.63
N LEU A 787 -24.36 24.30 23.98
CA LEU A 787 -24.31 23.54 25.24
C LEU A 787 -24.18 24.46 26.46
N ILE A 788 -23.27 25.43 26.41
CA ILE A 788 -23.10 26.45 27.46
C ILE A 788 -24.40 27.27 27.62
N LYS A 789 -25.06 27.64 26.52
CA LYS A 789 -26.38 28.30 26.52
C LYS A 789 -27.52 27.42 27.10
N ARG A 790 -27.34 26.10 27.15
CA ARG A 790 -28.22 25.14 27.84
C ARG A 790 -27.76 24.82 29.27
N ASN A 791 -26.78 25.56 29.80
CA ASN A 791 -26.17 25.44 31.14
C ASN A 791 -25.33 24.18 31.36
N ALA A 792 -24.68 23.64 30.32
CA ALA A 792 -23.77 22.51 30.46
C ALA A 792 -22.59 22.81 31.43
N SER A 793 -22.22 21.81 32.22
CA SER A 793 -21.24 21.91 33.30
C SER A 793 -19.80 21.95 32.80
N VAL A 794 -19.29 23.17 32.58
CA VAL A 794 -17.93 23.48 32.09
C VAL A 794 -16.81 22.78 32.88
N ASN A 795 -17.01 22.60 34.20
CA ASN A 795 -16.03 22.01 35.11
C ASN A 795 -16.37 20.58 35.57
N GLN A 796 -17.33 19.92 34.92
CA GLN A 796 -17.50 18.47 35.12
C GLN A 796 -16.25 17.75 34.63
N ALA A 797 -15.83 16.72 35.38
CA ALA A 797 -14.65 15.93 35.09
C ALA A 797 -15.04 14.50 34.73
N ASP A 798 -14.32 13.91 33.78
CA ASP A 798 -14.39 12.48 33.48
C ASP A 798 -13.73 11.62 34.57
N ARG A 799 -13.78 10.28 34.45
CA ARG A 799 -13.17 9.33 35.40
C ARG A 799 -11.64 9.45 35.48
N ASP A 800 -11.02 10.13 34.53
CA ASP A 800 -9.59 10.44 34.53
C ASP A 800 -9.30 11.82 35.15
N GLY A 801 -10.31 12.56 35.61
CA GLY A 801 -10.20 13.89 36.22
C GLY A 801 -10.13 15.03 35.20
N ARG A 802 -10.22 14.72 33.90
CA ARG A 802 -10.09 15.70 32.81
C ARG A 802 -11.42 16.41 32.58
N THR A 803 -11.35 17.70 32.32
CA THR A 803 -12.51 18.55 31.95
C THR A 803 -12.55 18.81 30.45
N ALA A 804 -13.61 19.46 29.97
CA ALA A 804 -13.69 20.03 28.62
C ALA A 804 -12.45 20.86 28.23
N LEU A 805 -11.90 21.64 29.18
CA LEU A 805 -10.69 22.44 28.97
C LEU A 805 -9.45 21.58 28.67
N HIS A 806 -9.29 20.45 29.37
CA HIS A 806 -8.19 19.51 29.12
C HIS A 806 -8.25 18.94 27.69
N GLN A 807 -9.44 18.60 27.21
CA GLN A 807 -9.65 18.09 25.86
C GLN A 807 -9.32 19.17 24.81
N ALA A 808 -9.86 20.38 24.96
CA ALA A 808 -9.59 21.50 24.05
C ALA A 808 -8.11 21.90 24.00
N SER A 809 -7.45 21.97 25.16
CA SER A 809 -6.02 22.28 25.27
C SER A 809 -5.13 21.18 24.68
N SER A 810 -5.48 19.90 24.83
CA SER A 810 -4.75 18.78 24.21
C SER A 810 -4.91 18.77 22.67
N LYS A 811 -6.00 19.31 22.13
CA LYS A 811 -6.32 19.23 20.69
C LYS A 811 -5.96 20.48 19.87
N GLY A 812 -5.54 21.57 20.51
CA GLY A 812 -5.11 22.79 19.82
C GLY A 812 -6.22 23.81 19.58
N HIS A 813 -7.40 23.61 20.17
CA HIS A 813 -8.61 24.39 19.90
C HIS A 813 -8.65 25.73 20.66
N LEU A 814 -7.79 26.67 20.27
CA LEU A 814 -7.59 27.96 20.97
C LEU A 814 -8.90 28.70 21.27
N ASN A 815 -9.78 28.83 20.28
CA ASN A 815 -11.05 29.56 20.43
C ASN A 815 -11.99 28.90 21.46
N ILE A 816 -11.89 27.58 21.63
CA ILE A 816 -12.66 26.83 22.63
C ILE A 816 -12.02 26.98 24.01
N VAL A 817 -10.69 26.95 24.11
CA VAL A 817 -9.99 27.26 25.37
C VAL A 817 -10.37 28.65 25.87
N GLN A 818 -10.37 29.66 24.99
CA GLN A 818 -10.84 31.02 25.29
C GLN A 818 -12.29 31.02 25.80
N LEU A 819 -13.22 30.44 25.02
CA LEU A 819 -14.65 30.39 25.39
C LEU A 819 -14.91 29.67 26.72
N LEU A 820 -14.19 28.58 27.00
CA LEU A 820 -14.32 27.84 28.27
C LEU A 820 -13.79 28.67 29.45
N ILE A 821 -12.66 29.38 29.29
CA ILE A 821 -12.11 30.27 30.32
C ILE A 821 -13.04 31.45 30.58
N GLU A 822 -13.61 32.07 29.54
CA GLU A 822 -14.65 33.11 29.66
C GLU A 822 -15.87 32.64 30.48
N HIS A 823 -16.21 31.35 30.38
CA HIS A 823 -17.28 30.69 31.14
C HIS A 823 -16.78 29.99 32.41
N SER A 824 -15.68 30.49 33.00
CA SER A 824 -15.14 30.09 34.30
C SER A 824 -14.63 28.64 34.40
N ALA A 825 -13.97 28.15 33.35
CA ALA A 825 -13.24 26.88 33.40
C ALA A 825 -12.05 26.93 34.39
N SER A 826 -11.86 25.86 35.15
CA SER A 826 -10.79 25.73 36.16
C SER A 826 -9.45 25.39 35.53
N VAL A 827 -8.63 26.40 35.21
CA VAL A 827 -7.33 26.26 34.53
C VAL A 827 -6.30 25.41 35.28
N ASP A 828 -6.28 25.48 36.61
CA ASP A 828 -5.35 24.75 37.49
C ASP A 828 -5.86 23.35 37.90
N GLN A 829 -7.04 22.93 37.43
CA GLN A 829 -7.50 21.56 37.67
C GLN A 829 -6.53 20.59 37.00
N SER A 830 -6.10 19.58 37.75
CA SER A 830 -5.26 18.49 37.25
C SER A 830 -6.06 17.20 37.08
N ASP A 831 -5.67 16.42 36.08
CA ASP A 831 -6.14 15.05 35.90
C ASP A 831 -5.51 14.06 36.89
N LYS A 832 -5.86 12.78 36.80
CA LYS A 832 -5.36 11.71 37.68
C LYS A 832 -3.85 11.47 37.61
N TYR A 833 -3.13 12.08 36.66
CA TYR A 833 -1.67 12.06 36.52
C TYR A 833 -1.01 13.37 37.03
N GLY A 834 -1.80 14.33 37.52
CA GLY A 834 -1.32 15.66 37.91
C GLY A 834 -1.27 16.65 36.74
N TRP A 835 -1.62 16.23 35.52
CA TRP A 835 -1.51 17.08 34.34
C TRP A 835 -2.68 18.07 34.27
N THR A 836 -2.38 19.36 34.24
CA THR A 836 -3.34 20.43 33.97
C THR A 836 -3.52 20.66 32.47
N ALA A 837 -4.49 21.51 32.10
CA ALA A 837 -4.67 21.97 30.72
C ALA A 837 -3.37 22.56 30.10
N LEU A 838 -2.52 23.21 30.90
CA LEU A 838 -1.24 23.77 30.47
C LEU A 838 -0.21 22.67 30.12
N HIS A 839 -0.16 21.58 30.90
CA HIS A 839 0.70 20.42 30.62
C HIS A 839 0.30 19.72 29.32
N LEU A 840 -1.00 19.58 29.05
CA LEU A 840 -1.52 18.99 27.82
C LEU A 840 -1.30 19.87 26.58
N ALA A 841 -1.47 21.19 26.70
CA ALA A 841 -1.15 22.12 25.61
C ALA A 841 0.34 22.08 25.25
N LEU A 842 1.21 21.96 26.27
CA LEU A 842 2.65 21.93 26.10
C LEU A 842 3.20 20.57 25.64
N SER A 843 2.55 19.44 26.02
CA SER A 843 2.94 18.12 25.53
C SER A 843 2.76 18.00 24.02
N GLU A 844 1.64 18.51 23.50
CA GLU A 844 1.27 18.42 22.08
C GLU A 844 1.80 19.60 21.23
N GLY A 845 2.38 20.62 21.87
CA GLY A 845 3.07 21.73 21.19
C GLY A 845 2.18 22.91 20.79
N HIS A 846 1.01 23.07 21.40
CA HIS A 846 0.05 24.13 21.12
C HIS A 846 0.44 25.45 21.78
N LEU A 847 1.54 26.05 21.32
CA LEU A 847 2.22 27.18 21.98
C LEU A 847 1.32 28.41 22.19
N ASN A 848 0.34 28.62 21.32
CA ASN A 848 -0.68 29.68 21.45
C ASN A 848 -1.62 29.47 22.65
N ILE A 849 -2.01 28.24 22.94
CA ILE A 849 -2.80 27.87 24.13
C ILE A 849 -1.92 27.93 25.38
N VAL A 850 -0.65 27.51 25.28
CA VAL A 850 0.31 27.63 26.38
C VAL A 850 0.49 29.10 26.80
N GLN A 851 0.67 30.01 25.84
CA GLN A 851 0.74 31.45 26.11
C GLN A 851 -0.54 31.97 26.77
N LEU A 852 -1.72 31.69 26.19
CA LEU A 852 -3.01 32.12 26.73
C LEU A 852 -3.21 31.66 28.18
N LEU A 853 -2.91 30.40 28.50
CA LEU A 853 -3.08 29.85 29.84
C LEU A 853 -2.11 30.51 30.85
N ILE A 854 -0.88 30.81 30.45
CA ILE A 854 0.08 31.55 31.30
C ILE A 854 -0.41 32.99 31.55
N GLU A 855 -0.90 33.67 30.51
CA GLU A 855 -1.51 35.01 30.61
C GLU A 855 -2.76 35.02 31.51
N CYS A 856 -3.50 33.91 31.60
CA CYS A 856 -4.61 33.71 32.53
C CYS A 856 -4.17 33.40 33.99
N SER A 857 -2.90 33.62 34.36
CA SER A 857 -2.34 33.43 35.71
C SER A 857 -2.41 31.99 36.28
N THR A 858 -2.35 30.99 35.39
CA THR A 858 -2.23 29.55 35.75
C THR A 858 -0.96 29.28 36.57
N SER A 859 -1.02 28.30 37.47
CA SER A 859 0.07 27.87 38.35
C SER A 859 1.23 27.19 37.59
N VAL A 860 2.18 27.99 37.09
CA VAL A 860 3.36 27.53 36.32
C VAL A 860 4.30 26.57 37.09
N ASN A 861 4.17 26.49 38.41
CA ASN A 861 4.99 25.63 39.28
C ASN A 861 4.25 24.36 39.75
N GLN A 862 3.02 24.13 39.28
CA GLN A 862 2.34 22.86 39.49
C GLN A 862 3.10 21.74 38.76
N ALA A 863 3.35 20.66 39.47
CA ALA A 863 4.06 19.48 38.96
C ALA A 863 3.07 18.33 38.68
N ASP A 864 3.43 17.48 37.73
CA ASP A 864 2.79 16.18 37.55
C ASP A 864 3.21 15.16 38.63
N LYS A 865 2.68 13.93 38.51
CA LYS A 865 2.99 12.83 39.44
C LYS A 865 4.43 12.34 39.41
N ASP A 866 5.21 12.68 38.39
CA ASP A 866 6.64 12.37 38.33
C ASP A 866 7.47 13.57 38.80
N GLY A 867 6.84 14.57 39.44
CA GLY A 867 7.47 15.80 39.93
C GLY A 867 7.76 16.85 38.85
N ARG A 868 7.41 16.60 37.59
CA ARG A 868 7.80 17.46 36.46
C ARG A 868 6.85 18.64 36.32
N THR A 869 7.39 19.85 36.31
CA THR A 869 6.65 21.06 35.94
C THR A 869 6.69 21.30 34.42
N VAL A 870 5.81 22.18 33.95
CA VAL A 870 5.84 22.70 32.57
C VAL A 870 7.20 23.28 32.15
N LEU A 871 8.01 23.81 33.08
CA LEU A 871 9.37 24.27 32.77
C LEU A 871 10.31 23.12 32.36
N HIS A 872 10.19 21.95 33.00
CA HIS A 872 10.94 20.74 32.64
C HIS A 872 10.54 20.26 31.23
N GLN A 873 9.24 20.26 30.96
CA GLN A 873 8.68 19.80 29.68
C GLN A 873 9.07 20.74 28.52
N ALA A 874 8.92 22.06 28.68
CA ALA A 874 9.34 23.06 27.70
C ALA A 874 10.85 22.99 27.42
N SER A 875 11.65 22.82 28.48
CA SER A 875 13.11 22.67 28.39
C SER A 875 13.54 21.38 27.71
N SER A 876 12.86 20.24 27.95
CA SER A 876 13.13 19.00 27.20
C SER A 876 12.70 19.09 25.73
N LYS A 877 11.66 19.86 25.41
CA LYS A 877 11.06 19.96 24.06
C LYS A 877 11.76 20.97 23.15
N GLY A 878 12.54 21.90 23.70
CA GLY A 878 13.24 22.93 22.93
C GLY A 878 12.43 24.21 22.71
N HIS A 879 11.38 24.45 23.50
CA HIS A 879 10.46 25.57 23.32
C HIS A 879 10.95 26.85 24.00
N LEU A 880 12.03 27.44 23.47
CA LEU A 880 12.74 28.60 24.04
C LEU A 880 11.81 29.74 24.46
N ASN A 881 10.90 30.17 23.58
CA ASN A 881 9.96 31.27 23.87
C ASN A 881 9.02 30.96 25.05
N ILE A 882 8.66 29.68 25.25
CA ILE A 882 7.85 29.25 26.39
C ILE A 882 8.70 29.16 27.66
N VAL A 883 9.95 28.70 27.59
CA VAL A 883 10.87 28.76 28.73
C VAL A 883 11.06 30.20 29.21
N GLN A 884 11.26 31.14 28.29
CA GLN A 884 11.33 32.57 28.62
C GLN A 884 10.03 33.06 29.28
N LEU A 885 8.88 32.81 28.66
CA LEU A 885 7.58 33.24 29.18
C LEU A 885 7.27 32.66 30.57
N LEU A 886 7.65 31.39 30.82
CA LEU A 886 7.51 30.74 32.13
C LEU A 886 8.42 31.39 33.19
N ILE A 887 9.67 31.70 32.85
CA ILE A 887 10.61 32.40 33.75
C ILE A 887 10.09 33.81 34.08
N GLU A 888 9.60 34.55 33.08
CA GLU A 888 8.96 35.86 33.25
C GLU A 888 7.73 35.78 34.19
N HIS A 889 7.01 34.65 34.19
CA HIS A 889 5.89 34.35 35.11
C HIS A 889 6.31 33.61 36.39
N SER A 890 7.59 33.73 36.80
CA SER A 890 8.13 33.20 38.07
C SER A 890 8.11 31.67 38.21
N ALA A 891 8.38 30.95 37.12
CA ALA A 891 8.67 29.52 37.19
C ALA A 891 9.97 29.21 37.96
N SER A 892 9.95 28.16 38.78
CA SER A 892 11.05 27.77 39.65
C SER A 892 12.14 27.01 38.88
N VAL A 893 13.18 27.75 38.47
CA VAL A 893 14.30 27.28 37.63
C VAL A 893 14.96 25.99 38.14
N ASP A 894 15.24 25.93 39.44
CA ASP A 894 15.91 24.79 40.12
C ASP A 894 14.94 23.85 40.85
N GLN A 895 13.63 23.91 40.54
CA GLN A 895 12.75 22.81 40.94
C GLN A 895 13.23 21.53 40.23
N ALA A 896 13.27 20.42 40.97
CA ALA A 896 13.62 19.11 40.47
C ALA A 896 12.39 18.22 40.34
N ASP A 897 12.44 17.28 39.40
CA ASP A 897 11.48 16.17 39.29
C ASP A 897 11.83 15.00 40.24
N GLU A 898 11.04 13.91 40.22
CA GLU A 898 11.29 12.74 41.09
C GLU A 898 12.62 12.02 40.79
N ASP A 899 13.23 12.21 39.61
CA ASP A 899 14.59 11.73 39.32
C ASP A 899 15.68 12.67 39.91
N GLY A 900 15.30 13.76 40.58
CA GLY A 900 16.20 14.82 41.04
C GLY A 900 16.63 15.81 39.94
N ARG A 901 16.06 15.71 38.72
CA ARG A 901 16.53 16.47 37.54
C ARG A 901 15.80 17.81 37.42
N THR A 902 16.56 18.90 37.35
CA THR A 902 16.03 20.24 37.05
C THR A 902 15.78 20.47 35.56
N ALA A 903 15.10 21.56 35.21
CA ALA A 903 14.95 22.02 33.82
C ALA A 903 16.29 22.10 33.04
N LEU A 904 17.39 22.46 33.73
CA LEU A 904 18.73 22.54 33.14
C LEU A 904 19.28 21.16 32.73
N HIS A 905 18.97 20.09 33.48
CA HIS A 905 19.32 18.70 33.12
C HIS A 905 18.60 18.30 31.83
N HIS A 906 17.29 18.52 31.78
CA HIS A 906 16.46 18.20 30.61
C HIS A 906 16.90 18.96 29.34
N ALA A 907 17.21 20.25 29.44
CA ALA A 907 17.77 21.02 28.32
C ALA A 907 19.15 20.49 27.89
N SER A 908 20.05 20.26 28.86
CA SER A 908 21.44 19.84 28.62
C SER A 908 21.55 18.44 28.01
N SER A 909 20.74 17.47 28.46
CA SER A 909 20.72 16.13 27.84
C SER A 909 20.15 16.15 26.42
N LYS A 910 19.29 17.11 26.06
CA LYS A 910 18.57 17.13 24.77
C LYS A 910 19.28 17.96 23.70
N GLY A 911 20.22 18.83 24.08
CA GLY A 911 21.03 19.62 23.15
C GLY A 911 20.55 21.05 22.94
N HIS A 912 19.64 21.55 23.77
CA HIS A 912 18.97 22.84 23.59
C HIS A 912 19.82 24.02 24.11
N LEU A 913 20.92 24.32 23.43
CA LEU A 913 21.93 25.31 23.84
C LEU A 913 21.34 26.64 24.33
N ASN A 914 20.43 27.24 23.55
CA ASN A 914 19.84 28.54 23.89
C ASN A 914 18.98 28.49 25.18
N ILE A 915 18.39 27.34 25.50
CA ILE A 915 17.64 27.13 26.75
C ILE A 915 18.61 26.94 27.92
N VAL A 916 19.70 26.20 27.73
CA VAL A 916 20.78 26.09 28.73
C VAL A 916 21.32 27.47 29.06
N GLN A 917 21.63 28.30 28.05
CA GLN A 917 22.07 29.67 28.25
C GLN A 917 21.04 30.50 29.03
N LEU A 918 19.77 30.50 28.60
CA LEU A 918 18.72 31.28 29.25
C LEU A 918 18.49 30.88 30.72
N LEU A 919 18.58 29.59 31.04
CA LEU A 919 18.46 29.09 32.43
C LEU A 919 19.68 29.51 33.28
N LEU A 920 20.90 29.42 32.74
CA LEU A 920 22.13 29.87 33.42
C LEU A 920 22.12 31.39 33.68
N GLU A 921 21.66 32.18 32.71
CA GLU A 921 21.46 33.64 32.86
C GLU A 921 20.46 33.97 33.98
N HIS A 922 19.51 33.08 34.25
CA HIS A 922 18.55 33.17 35.37
C HIS A 922 19.00 32.39 36.62
N SER A 923 20.31 32.20 36.78
CA SER A 923 20.95 31.64 37.98
C SER A 923 20.64 30.18 38.30
N ALA A 924 20.34 29.35 37.29
CA ALA A 924 20.19 27.90 37.47
C ALA A 924 21.44 27.24 38.08
N SER A 925 21.22 26.28 38.99
CA SER A 925 22.27 25.56 39.69
C SER A 925 23.02 24.58 38.78
N VAL A 926 24.26 24.95 38.42
CA VAL A 926 25.09 24.24 37.43
C VAL A 926 25.53 22.85 37.91
N ASP A 927 25.89 22.74 39.18
CA ASP A 927 26.43 21.51 39.79
C ASP A 927 25.41 20.76 40.68
N GLN A 928 24.12 21.12 40.59
CA GLN A 928 23.06 20.26 41.11
C GLN A 928 23.12 18.90 40.40
N ALA A 929 22.97 17.83 41.18
CA ALA A 929 23.01 16.46 40.71
C ALA A 929 21.61 15.82 40.74
N ASP A 930 21.35 14.91 39.81
CA ASP A 930 20.20 14.01 39.85
C ASP A 930 20.41 12.85 40.85
N GLU A 931 19.42 11.97 41.05
CA GLU A 931 19.51 10.87 42.02
C GLU A 931 20.66 9.88 41.76
N ASP A 932 21.15 9.77 40.50
CA ASP A 932 22.35 8.99 40.17
C ASP A 932 23.68 9.73 40.54
N GLY A 933 23.59 10.92 41.14
CA GLY A 933 24.71 11.82 41.41
C GLY A 933 25.21 12.60 40.18
N ARG A 934 24.51 12.56 39.04
CA ARG A 934 25.00 13.14 37.77
C ARG A 934 24.56 14.59 37.62
N THR A 935 25.53 15.50 37.46
CA THR A 935 25.26 16.89 37.07
C THR A 935 24.93 17.03 35.58
N VAL A 936 24.43 18.20 35.19
CA VAL A 936 24.16 18.55 33.78
C VAL A 936 25.39 18.37 32.87
N LEU A 937 26.60 18.57 33.41
CA LEU A 937 27.88 18.38 32.69
C LEU A 937 28.11 16.90 32.32
N HIS A 938 27.74 15.95 33.20
CA HIS A 938 27.79 14.52 32.91
C HIS A 938 26.83 14.16 31.79
N GLN A 939 25.60 14.71 31.84
CA GLN A 939 24.58 14.44 30.84
C GLN A 939 24.96 15.01 29.46
N ALA A 940 25.39 16.28 29.39
CA ALA A 940 25.87 16.89 28.15
C ALA A 940 27.09 16.13 27.56
N SER A 941 28.06 15.78 28.41
CA SER A 941 29.27 15.05 28.02
C SER A 941 29.00 13.63 27.56
N SER A 942 28.01 12.92 28.13
CA SER A 942 27.58 11.61 27.62
C SER A 942 26.87 11.72 26.27
N LYS A 943 26.16 12.81 25.99
CA LYS A 943 25.28 12.94 24.81
C LYS A 943 26.00 13.51 23.59
N GLY A 944 27.13 14.20 23.77
CA GLY A 944 27.97 14.72 22.69
C GLY A 944 27.80 16.21 22.42
N HIS A 945 27.15 16.94 23.33
CA HIS A 945 26.76 18.34 23.12
C HIS A 945 27.90 19.32 23.45
N LEU A 946 28.93 19.36 22.59
CA LEU A 946 30.17 20.12 22.82
C LEU A 946 29.94 21.57 23.26
N ASN A 947 29.09 22.33 22.55
CA ASN A 947 28.82 23.74 22.87
C ASN A 947 28.16 23.92 24.25
N ILE A 948 27.37 22.94 24.71
CA ILE A 948 26.78 22.95 26.05
C ILE A 948 27.84 22.64 27.09
N VAL A 949 28.72 21.65 26.85
CA VAL A 949 29.86 21.38 27.74
C VAL A 949 30.74 22.61 27.90
N GLN A 950 31.06 23.32 26.81
CA GLN A 950 31.81 24.57 26.86
C GLN A 950 31.08 25.64 27.69
N LEU A 951 29.81 25.92 27.40
CA LEU A 951 29.02 26.93 28.10
C LEU A 951 28.89 26.63 29.61
N LEU A 952 28.78 25.36 30.00
CA LEU A 952 28.74 24.94 31.40
C LEU A 952 30.08 25.16 32.11
N ILE A 953 31.20 24.86 31.46
CA ILE A 953 32.56 25.12 31.99
C ILE A 953 32.80 26.63 32.12
N GLU A 954 32.34 27.44 31.15
CA GLU A 954 32.36 28.91 31.22
C GLU A 954 31.53 29.44 32.41
N HIS A 955 30.46 28.74 32.79
CA HIS A 955 29.66 28.99 34.00
C HIS A 955 30.18 28.26 35.25
N SER A 956 31.46 27.85 35.25
CA SER A 956 32.18 27.26 36.40
C SER A 956 31.69 25.89 36.88
N ALA A 957 31.10 25.07 35.99
CA ALA A 957 30.74 23.68 36.31
C ALA A 957 31.93 22.84 36.80
N SER A 958 31.70 21.98 37.79
CA SER A 958 32.72 21.13 38.41
C SER A 958 33.12 19.95 37.51
N VAL A 959 34.22 20.14 36.79
CA VAL A 959 34.78 19.21 35.77
C VAL A 959 35.03 17.78 36.32
N ASP A 960 35.52 17.68 37.55
CA ASP A 960 35.89 16.42 38.22
C ASP A 960 34.90 15.97 39.31
N GLN A 961 33.72 16.61 39.40
CA GLN A 961 32.60 16.03 40.15
C GLN A 961 32.28 14.65 39.56
N ALA A 962 31.93 13.71 40.45
CA ALA A 962 31.71 12.32 40.11
C ALA A 962 30.29 11.90 40.49
N ASP A 963 29.69 11.04 39.67
CA ASP A 963 28.42 10.37 39.94
C ASP A 963 28.55 9.26 41.02
N GLU A 964 27.45 8.59 41.39
CA GLU A 964 27.50 7.52 42.40
C GLU A 964 28.42 6.34 41.98
N ASP A 965 28.57 6.10 40.67
CA ASP A 965 29.54 5.17 40.10
C ASP A 965 30.99 5.73 40.13
N GLY A 966 31.24 6.87 40.77
CA GLY A 966 32.54 7.53 40.87
C GLY A 966 33.06 8.08 39.53
N ARG A 967 32.22 8.18 38.50
CA ARG A 967 32.62 8.57 37.14
C ARG A 967 32.40 10.06 36.91
N THR A 968 33.43 10.73 36.41
CA THR A 968 33.37 12.15 36.00
C THR A 968 32.80 12.32 34.59
N ALA A 969 32.51 13.55 34.19
CA ALA A 969 32.16 13.90 32.80
C ALA A 969 33.15 13.32 31.76
N LEU A 970 34.45 13.28 32.08
CA LEU A 970 35.50 12.72 31.22
C LEU A 970 35.33 11.21 30.97
N HIS A 971 34.86 10.45 31.96
CA HIS A 971 34.57 9.01 31.82
C HIS A 971 33.43 8.78 30.82
N HIS A 972 32.36 9.56 30.95
CA HIS A 972 31.18 9.46 30.09
C HIS A 972 31.52 9.85 28.64
N ALA A 973 32.22 10.96 28.42
CA ALA A 973 32.70 11.37 27.09
C ALA A 973 33.63 10.32 26.45
N SER A 974 34.60 9.81 27.23
CA SER A 974 35.59 8.82 26.76
C SER A 974 34.95 7.49 26.38
N SER A 975 33.97 7.01 27.15
CA SER A 975 33.22 5.78 26.84
C SER A 975 32.40 5.92 25.55
N LYS A 976 31.67 7.04 25.41
CA LYS A 976 30.75 7.28 24.29
C LYS A 976 31.46 7.66 22.98
N GLY A 977 32.70 8.14 23.05
CA GLY A 977 33.57 8.38 21.90
C GLY A 977 33.69 9.85 21.47
N HIS A 978 33.32 10.79 22.35
CA HIS A 978 33.20 12.21 22.01
C HIS A 978 34.54 12.95 22.11
N LEU A 979 35.43 12.73 21.14
CA LEU A 979 36.83 13.21 21.17
C LEU A 979 36.98 14.69 21.53
N ASN A 980 36.21 15.58 20.89
CA ASN A 980 36.31 17.03 21.13
C ASN A 980 35.91 17.43 22.56
N ILE A 981 34.99 16.68 23.20
CA ILE A 981 34.60 16.89 24.60
C ILE A 981 35.70 16.36 25.53
N VAL A 982 36.30 15.21 25.22
CA VAL A 982 37.46 14.70 25.96
C VAL A 982 38.60 15.73 25.92
N GLN A 983 38.91 16.28 24.75
CA GLN A 983 39.91 17.35 24.59
C GLN A 983 39.57 18.58 25.44
N LEU A 984 38.35 19.13 25.29
CA LEU A 984 37.92 20.32 26.02
C LEU A 984 37.99 20.14 27.55
N LEU A 985 37.61 18.97 28.08
CA LEU A 985 37.70 18.66 29.51
C LEU A 985 39.17 18.55 29.96
N LEU A 986 40.04 17.92 29.18
CA LEU A 986 41.48 17.82 29.48
C LEU A 986 42.19 19.18 29.43
N GLU A 987 41.81 20.06 28.50
CA GLU A 987 42.28 21.45 28.44
C GLU A 987 41.86 22.26 29.69
N HIS A 988 40.70 21.94 30.27
CA HIS A 988 40.21 22.48 31.54
C HIS A 988 40.62 21.66 32.77
N SER A 989 41.76 20.94 32.67
CA SER A 989 42.44 20.24 33.76
C SER A 989 41.68 19.05 34.40
N ALA A 990 40.78 18.40 33.67
CA ALA A 990 40.12 17.17 34.14
C ALA A 990 41.11 16.07 34.55
N SER A 991 40.81 15.39 35.66
CA SER A 991 41.65 14.35 36.27
C SER A 991 41.66 13.06 35.44
N VAL A 992 42.71 12.91 34.63
CA VAL A 992 42.90 11.82 33.66
C VAL A 992 42.88 10.43 34.31
N ASP A 993 43.50 10.28 35.48
CA ASP A 993 43.65 9.00 36.19
C ASP A 993 42.66 8.83 37.35
N GLN A 994 41.64 9.70 37.45
CA GLN A 994 40.51 9.48 38.36
C GLN A 994 39.86 8.14 38.04
N ALA A 995 39.60 7.37 39.10
CA ALA A 995 39.17 5.98 39.00
C ALA A 995 37.78 5.84 39.62
N GLY A 996 36.79 5.54 38.78
CA GLY A 996 35.42 5.30 39.23
C GLY A 996 35.23 3.93 39.88
N GLU A 997 34.00 3.41 39.82
CA GLU A 997 33.64 2.11 40.38
C GLU A 997 34.56 1.00 39.86
N TYR A 998 34.84 0.02 40.72
CA TYR A 998 35.88 -0.99 40.51
C TYR A 998 37.28 -0.44 40.16
N GLY A 999 37.56 0.85 40.35
CA GLY A 999 38.87 1.45 40.06
C GLY A 999 39.16 1.60 38.56
N THR A 1000 38.16 1.59 37.69
CA THR A 1000 38.38 1.79 36.25
C THR A 1000 38.58 3.27 35.91
N THR A 1001 39.70 3.62 35.28
CA THR A 1001 39.94 4.97 34.75
C THR A 1001 39.34 5.17 33.35
N VAL A 1002 39.34 6.41 32.87
CA VAL A 1002 38.91 6.75 31.50
C VAL A 1002 39.69 5.99 30.42
N LEU A 1003 40.98 5.73 30.64
CA LEU A 1003 41.83 4.94 29.74
C LEU A 1003 41.33 3.50 29.59
N HIS A 1004 40.91 2.86 30.70
CA HIS A 1004 40.31 1.53 30.66
C HIS A 1004 39.02 1.51 29.83
N LEU A 1005 38.16 2.53 30.02
CA LEU A 1005 36.89 2.64 29.28
C LEU A 1005 37.12 2.89 27.78
N ALA A 1006 38.02 3.81 27.44
CA ALA A 1006 38.39 4.10 26.05
C ALA A 1006 39.01 2.88 25.35
N SER A 1007 39.92 2.16 26.03
CA SER A 1007 40.53 0.93 25.52
C SER A 1007 39.55 -0.23 25.38
N ARG A 1008 38.61 -0.41 26.33
CA ARG A 1008 37.54 -1.42 26.24
C ARG A 1008 36.57 -1.13 25.08
N MET A 1009 36.22 0.15 24.90
CA MET A 1009 35.26 0.62 23.88
C MET A 1009 35.87 0.90 22.49
N GLY A 1010 37.15 0.58 22.26
CA GLY A 1010 37.77 0.70 20.94
C GLY A 1010 38.05 2.15 20.47
N ARG A 1011 38.16 3.11 21.39
CA ARG A 1011 38.22 4.55 21.07
C ARG A 1011 39.65 5.02 20.79
N PHE A 1012 40.25 4.57 19.69
CA PHE A 1012 41.67 4.81 19.35
C PHE A 1012 42.14 6.26 19.56
N ASN A 1013 41.50 7.25 18.92
CA ASN A 1013 41.91 8.66 19.03
C ASN A 1013 41.83 9.21 20.48
N ILE A 1014 40.90 8.70 21.29
CA ILE A 1014 40.76 9.09 22.69
C ILE A 1014 41.84 8.41 23.54
N VAL A 1015 42.16 7.14 23.29
CA VAL A 1015 43.31 6.49 23.95
C VAL A 1015 44.61 7.25 23.63
N GLN A 1016 44.82 7.67 22.38
CA GLN A 1016 45.97 8.48 21.99
C GLN A 1016 46.01 9.81 22.76
N LEU A 1017 44.92 10.59 22.73
CA LEU A 1017 44.85 11.87 23.43
C LEU A 1017 45.06 11.74 24.95
N LEU A 1018 44.52 10.69 25.58
CA LEU A 1018 44.73 10.40 27.01
C LEU A 1018 46.20 10.09 27.33
N LEU A 1019 46.89 9.32 26.46
CA LEU A 1019 48.32 9.01 26.61
C LEU A 1019 49.21 10.25 26.37
N GLU A 1020 48.82 11.13 25.43
CA GLU A 1020 49.45 12.43 25.21
C GLU A 1020 49.28 13.35 26.44
N HIS A 1021 48.12 13.30 27.10
CA HIS A 1021 47.86 13.94 28.40
C HIS A 1021 48.35 13.11 29.62
N SER A 1022 49.32 12.21 29.42
CA SER A 1022 50.06 11.49 30.48
C SER A 1022 49.24 10.52 31.35
N ALA A 1023 48.14 9.95 30.83
CA ALA A 1023 47.39 8.88 31.51
C ALA A 1023 48.27 7.68 31.92
N SER A 1024 48.03 7.13 33.10
CA SER A 1024 48.81 6.02 33.66
C SER A 1024 48.51 4.69 32.97
N VAL A 1025 49.36 4.35 31.99
CA VAL A 1025 49.23 3.21 31.06
C VAL A 1025 49.00 1.86 31.76
N ASP A 1026 49.71 1.64 32.87
CA ASP A 1026 49.72 0.39 33.65
C ASP A 1026 48.96 0.49 34.99
N GLN A 1027 48.20 1.57 35.20
CA GLN A 1027 47.25 1.64 36.33
C GLN A 1027 46.29 0.45 36.26
N ALA A 1028 46.07 -0.18 37.40
CA ALA A 1028 45.31 -1.41 37.50
C ALA A 1028 43.97 -1.21 38.24
N ASP A 1029 42.90 -1.78 37.70
CA ASP A 1029 41.58 -1.80 38.33
C ASP A 1029 41.53 -2.69 39.59
N ARG A 1030 40.40 -2.75 40.29
CA ARG A 1030 40.19 -3.62 41.46
C ARG A 1030 40.26 -5.12 41.11
N TYR A 1031 40.33 -5.51 39.84
CA TYR A 1031 40.60 -6.87 39.37
C TYR A 1031 42.07 -7.08 38.93
N GLY A 1032 42.92 -6.06 38.99
CA GLY A 1032 44.33 -6.10 38.57
C GLY A 1032 44.56 -5.91 37.06
N ARG A 1033 43.50 -5.58 36.29
CA ARG A 1033 43.59 -5.38 34.84
C ARG A 1033 44.05 -3.97 34.52
N THR A 1034 44.80 -3.82 33.43
CA THR A 1034 45.21 -2.52 32.86
C THR A 1034 44.45 -2.23 31.56
N ALA A 1035 44.64 -1.03 31.01
CA ALA A 1035 44.16 -0.67 29.67
C ALA A 1035 44.59 -1.69 28.59
N LEU A 1036 45.81 -2.26 28.71
CA LEU A 1036 46.34 -3.29 27.80
C LEU A 1036 45.52 -4.58 27.85
N HIS A 1037 45.06 -4.99 29.05
CA HIS A 1037 44.20 -6.17 29.23
C HIS A 1037 42.83 -5.98 28.57
N GLU A 1038 42.24 -4.79 28.74
CA GLU A 1038 40.93 -4.47 28.17
C GLU A 1038 40.98 -4.36 26.64
N ALA A 1039 41.98 -3.66 26.07
CA ALA A 1039 42.17 -3.60 24.61
C ALA A 1039 42.40 -4.99 24.00
N SER A 1040 43.22 -5.81 24.66
CA SER A 1040 43.58 -7.17 24.25
C SER A 1040 42.40 -8.15 24.33
N SER A 1041 41.59 -8.09 25.40
CA SER A 1041 40.40 -8.93 25.57
C SER A 1041 39.26 -8.60 24.61
N ASN A 1042 39.18 -7.36 24.12
CA ASN A 1042 38.12 -6.90 23.20
C ASN A 1042 38.56 -6.83 21.73
N GLY A 1043 39.79 -7.22 21.39
CA GLY A 1043 40.25 -7.37 20.01
C GLY A 1043 40.80 -6.08 19.35
N HIS A 1044 41.04 -5.02 20.11
CA HIS A 1044 41.41 -3.70 19.58
C HIS A 1044 42.90 -3.59 19.23
N LEU A 1045 43.33 -4.28 18.17
CA LEU A 1045 44.74 -4.39 17.74
C LEU A 1045 45.51 -3.06 17.73
N ASN A 1046 44.94 -2.00 17.13
CA ASN A 1046 45.60 -0.70 17.02
C ASN A 1046 45.82 -0.05 18.40
N ILE A 1047 44.90 -0.26 19.34
CA ILE A 1047 45.01 0.24 20.72
C ILE A 1047 46.06 -0.57 21.50
N VAL A 1048 46.12 -1.90 21.28
CA VAL A 1048 47.18 -2.72 21.86
C VAL A 1048 48.55 -2.26 21.35
N GLN A 1049 48.70 -1.97 20.06
CA GLN A 1049 49.95 -1.43 19.51
C GLN A 1049 50.31 -0.09 20.15
N LEU A 1050 49.37 0.86 20.20
CA LEU A 1050 49.59 2.19 20.77
C LEU A 1050 49.99 2.13 22.26
N LEU A 1051 49.32 1.29 23.07
CA LEU A 1051 49.68 1.09 24.48
C LEU A 1051 51.09 0.49 24.63
N LEU A 1052 51.48 -0.45 23.77
CA LEU A 1052 52.83 -1.04 23.77
C LEU A 1052 53.91 -0.04 23.29
N GLU A 1053 53.58 0.87 22.39
CA GLU A 1053 54.45 1.98 21.97
C GLU A 1053 54.63 3.01 23.11
N HIS A 1054 53.58 3.25 23.91
CA HIS A 1054 53.64 3.98 25.18
C HIS A 1054 54.13 3.12 26.37
N SER A 1055 54.87 2.04 26.10
CA SER A 1055 55.59 1.23 27.10
C SER A 1055 54.75 0.44 28.12
N ALA A 1056 53.50 0.09 27.79
CA ALA A 1056 52.65 -0.77 28.64
C ALA A 1056 53.31 -2.12 28.98
N SER A 1057 53.13 -2.57 30.22
CA SER A 1057 53.72 -3.80 30.76
C SER A 1057 53.06 -5.06 30.21
N VAL A 1058 53.71 -5.64 29.20
CA VAL A 1058 53.27 -6.80 28.41
C VAL A 1058 52.84 -8.01 29.27
N ASP A 1059 53.60 -8.27 30.34
CA ASP A 1059 53.44 -9.43 31.23
C ASP A 1059 52.89 -9.05 32.62
N GLN A 1060 52.37 -7.83 32.80
CA GLN A 1060 51.53 -7.53 33.96
C GLN A 1060 50.33 -8.48 33.98
N ALA A 1061 49.94 -8.94 35.16
CA ALA A 1061 48.93 -9.96 35.33
C ALA A 1061 47.77 -9.48 36.22
N ASP A 1062 46.54 -9.84 35.85
CA ASP A 1062 45.35 -9.62 36.66
C ASP A 1062 45.37 -10.44 37.96
N LYS A 1063 44.39 -10.23 38.86
CA LYS A 1063 44.24 -11.00 40.10
C LYS A 1063 43.95 -12.49 39.89
N ASP A 1064 43.65 -12.91 38.66
CA ASP A 1064 43.58 -14.31 38.27
C ASP A 1064 44.92 -14.86 37.73
N GLY A 1065 45.98 -14.05 37.69
CA GLY A 1065 47.30 -14.41 37.17
C GLY A 1065 47.41 -14.35 35.64
N ARG A 1066 46.43 -13.76 34.95
CA ARG A 1066 46.36 -13.70 33.48
C ARG A 1066 46.99 -12.42 32.97
N THR A 1067 47.92 -12.54 32.03
CA THR A 1067 48.45 -11.42 31.25
C THR A 1067 47.57 -11.10 30.05
N ALA A 1068 47.84 -9.99 29.35
CA ALA A 1068 47.20 -9.66 28.07
C ALA A 1068 47.23 -10.83 27.06
N LEU A 1069 48.35 -11.58 27.02
CA LEU A 1069 48.51 -12.76 26.16
C LEU A 1069 47.54 -13.89 26.50
N HIS A 1070 47.22 -14.11 27.78
CA HIS A 1070 46.24 -15.10 28.22
C HIS A 1070 44.83 -14.75 27.73
N LEU A 1071 44.46 -13.47 27.77
CA LEU A 1071 43.14 -13.00 27.32
C LEU A 1071 43.00 -13.11 25.80
N THR A 1072 44.02 -12.72 25.02
CA THR A 1072 44.02 -12.84 23.55
C THR A 1072 44.08 -14.28 23.06
N SER A 1073 44.86 -15.14 23.72
CA SER A 1073 44.94 -16.57 23.36
C SER A 1073 43.67 -17.33 23.71
N LYS A 1074 42.88 -16.87 24.69
CA LYS A 1074 41.50 -17.35 24.92
C LYS A 1074 40.53 -16.81 23.87
N GLY A 1075 40.65 -15.53 23.50
CA GLY A 1075 39.74 -14.83 22.58
C GLY A 1075 39.89 -15.19 21.09
N GLY A 1076 41.02 -15.75 20.67
CA GLY A 1076 41.26 -16.14 19.26
C GLY A 1076 41.97 -15.07 18.41
N ASN A 1077 42.41 -13.97 19.03
CA ASN A 1077 42.95 -12.79 18.34
C ASN A 1077 44.41 -12.99 17.88
N LEU A 1078 44.62 -13.77 16.82
CA LEU A 1078 45.94 -14.16 16.29
C LEU A 1078 46.89 -12.98 16.07
N ASN A 1079 46.41 -11.87 15.48
CA ASN A 1079 47.24 -10.70 15.19
C ASN A 1079 47.74 -10.02 16.49
N ILE A 1080 46.93 -10.01 17.54
CA ILE A 1080 47.32 -9.44 18.84
C ILE A 1080 48.29 -10.40 19.56
N VAL A 1081 48.08 -11.71 19.45
CA VAL A 1081 49.07 -12.70 19.92
C VAL A 1081 50.42 -12.50 19.24
N GLN A 1082 50.47 -12.34 17.90
CA GLN A 1082 51.71 -12.04 17.17
C GLN A 1082 52.37 -10.74 17.64
N LEU A 1083 51.58 -9.69 17.88
CA LEU A 1083 52.08 -8.40 18.35
C LEU A 1083 52.66 -8.49 19.78
N LEU A 1084 51.96 -9.14 20.71
CA LEU A 1084 52.44 -9.36 22.08
C LEU A 1084 53.72 -10.23 22.10
N LEU A 1085 53.78 -11.29 21.28
CA LEU A 1085 54.98 -12.12 21.12
C LEU A 1085 56.17 -11.34 20.54
N LYS A 1086 55.93 -10.43 19.59
CA LYS A 1086 56.95 -9.49 19.07
C LYS A 1086 57.48 -8.55 20.16
N HIS A 1087 56.63 -8.17 21.11
CA HIS A 1087 57.00 -7.40 22.30
C HIS A 1087 57.44 -8.30 23.49
N SER A 1088 57.87 -9.53 23.21
CA SER A 1088 58.51 -10.48 24.15
C SER A 1088 57.62 -11.06 25.26
N ALA A 1089 56.28 -11.10 25.07
CA ALA A 1089 55.34 -11.66 26.05
C ALA A 1089 55.65 -13.12 26.49
N SER A 1090 55.50 -13.39 27.78
CA SER A 1090 55.82 -14.67 28.42
C SER A 1090 54.81 -15.77 28.13
N VAL A 1091 55.13 -16.62 27.15
CA VAL A 1091 54.35 -17.80 26.77
C VAL A 1091 54.27 -18.88 27.87
N ASN A 1092 55.25 -18.89 28.79
CA ASN A 1092 55.40 -19.94 29.81
C ASN A 1092 54.83 -19.56 31.19
N GLN A 1093 54.28 -18.36 31.33
CA GLN A 1093 53.51 -17.98 32.51
C GLN A 1093 52.20 -18.77 32.55
N ALA A 1094 51.71 -19.03 33.77
CA ALA A 1094 50.45 -19.74 34.00
C ALA A 1094 49.57 -18.92 34.93
N ASP A 1095 48.26 -18.93 34.68
CA ASP A 1095 47.27 -18.31 35.53
C ASP A 1095 47.12 -19.06 36.88
N ARG A 1096 46.35 -18.50 37.83
CA ARG A 1096 46.13 -19.11 39.17
C ARG A 1096 45.51 -20.51 39.15
N TYR A 1097 45.03 -20.97 37.99
CA TYR A 1097 44.45 -22.30 37.79
C TYR A 1097 45.47 -23.26 37.14
N GLY A 1098 46.74 -22.84 36.98
CA GLY A 1098 47.82 -23.63 36.40
C GLY A 1098 47.72 -23.78 34.87
N ARG A 1099 47.04 -22.85 34.20
CA ARG A 1099 46.83 -22.85 32.74
C ARG A 1099 47.74 -21.83 32.07
N THR A 1100 48.54 -22.28 31.12
CA THR A 1100 49.33 -21.41 30.24
C THR A 1100 48.47 -20.83 29.11
N VAL A 1101 49.00 -19.85 28.39
CA VAL A 1101 48.37 -19.31 27.17
C VAL A 1101 48.12 -20.39 26.10
N LEU A 1102 48.96 -21.43 26.07
CA LEU A 1102 48.78 -22.59 25.19
C LEU A 1102 47.63 -23.50 25.65
N ASP A 1103 47.48 -23.75 26.96
CA ASP A 1103 46.32 -24.49 27.49
C ASP A 1103 45.01 -23.75 27.18
N LEU A 1104 45.01 -22.41 27.25
CA LEU A 1104 43.86 -21.57 26.90
C LEU A 1104 43.54 -21.60 25.40
N ALA A 1105 44.54 -21.42 24.52
CA ALA A 1105 44.35 -21.52 23.07
C ALA A 1105 43.83 -22.91 22.64
N SER A 1106 44.36 -23.96 23.25
CA SER A 1106 43.99 -25.35 22.94
C SER A 1106 42.57 -25.69 23.40
N SER A 1107 42.19 -25.29 24.62
CA SER A 1107 40.87 -25.56 25.17
C SER A 1107 39.73 -24.76 24.51
N ASN A 1108 40.04 -23.68 23.80
CA ASN A 1108 39.08 -22.89 23.02
C ASN A 1108 39.17 -23.16 21.50
N GLY A 1109 39.98 -24.15 21.07
CA GLY A 1109 40.02 -24.61 19.67
C GLY A 1109 40.85 -23.77 18.70
N HIS A 1110 41.65 -22.80 19.18
CA HIS A 1110 42.35 -21.82 18.35
C HIS A 1110 43.63 -22.37 17.70
N LEU A 1111 43.48 -23.31 16.76
CA LEU A 1111 44.57 -24.08 16.13
C LEU A 1111 45.72 -23.20 15.58
N ASN A 1112 45.41 -22.05 14.97
CA ASN A 1112 46.44 -21.16 14.41
C ASN A 1112 47.30 -20.50 15.50
N ILE A 1113 46.70 -20.18 16.66
CA ILE A 1113 47.41 -19.66 17.84
C ILE A 1113 48.22 -20.79 18.48
N VAL A 1114 47.65 -22.00 18.61
CA VAL A 1114 48.36 -23.18 19.10
C VAL A 1114 49.63 -23.45 18.28
N GLN A 1115 49.55 -23.42 16.95
CA GLN A 1115 50.72 -23.60 16.08
C GLN A 1115 51.77 -22.50 16.31
N LEU A 1116 51.36 -21.22 16.28
CA LEU A 1116 52.25 -20.07 16.49
C LEU A 1116 52.99 -20.14 17.84
N LEU A 1117 52.29 -20.50 18.91
CA LEU A 1117 52.87 -20.62 20.25
C LEU A 1117 53.87 -21.80 20.33
N ILE A 1118 53.61 -22.91 19.64
CA ILE A 1118 54.54 -24.05 19.55
C ILE A 1118 55.80 -23.67 18.74
N GLU A 1119 55.64 -22.93 17.63
CA GLU A 1119 56.77 -22.43 16.83
C GLU A 1119 57.63 -21.43 17.63
N HIS A 1120 57.03 -20.51 18.39
CA HIS A 1120 57.78 -19.65 19.32
C HIS A 1120 58.48 -20.45 20.43
N CYS A 1121 57.77 -21.37 21.11
CA CYS A 1121 58.35 -22.19 22.19
C CYS A 1121 59.46 -23.14 21.72
N THR A 1122 59.48 -23.57 20.46
CA THR A 1122 60.56 -24.41 19.92
C THR A 1122 61.80 -23.60 19.50
N SER A 1123 61.68 -22.28 19.31
CA SER A 1123 62.83 -21.38 19.12
C SER A 1123 63.56 -21.06 20.43
N ILE A 1124 62.86 -21.08 21.57
CA ILE A 1124 63.42 -20.75 22.89
C ILE A 1124 63.88 -22.05 23.59
N ASN A 1125 65.19 -22.25 23.64
CA ASN A 1125 65.81 -23.58 23.80
C ASN A 1125 65.78 -24.15 25.25
N HIS A 1126 64.61 -24.65 25.68
CA HIS A 1126 64.43 -25.41 26.94
C HIS A 1126 63.81 -26.81 26.69
N ALA A 1127 64.64 -27.76 26.29
CA ALA A 1127 64.24 -29.11 25.88
C ALA A 1127 63.36 -29.86 26.89
N ASP A 1128 63.60 -29.73 28.20
CA ASP A 1128 62.93 -30.53 29.23
C ASP A 1128 61.45 -30.16 29.45
N LYS A 1129 61.04 -28.92 29.14
CA LYS A 1129 59.63 -28.50 29.23
C LYS A 1129 58.84 -28.86 27.97
N ALA A 1130 59.45 -28.84 26.78
CA ALA A 1130 58.80 -29.23 25.53
C ALA A 1130 58.25 -30.68 25.59
N GLY A 1131 59.00 -31.61 26.19
CA GLY A 1131 58.57 -32.99 26.39
C GLY A 1131 57.39 -33.16 27.36
N SER A 1132 57.14 -32.20 28.26
CA SER A 1132 55.95 -32.16 29.12
C SER A 1132 54.73 -31.68 28.34
N ILE A 1133 54.87 -30.57 27.62
CA ILE A 1133 53.80 -29.92 26.84
C ILE A 1133 53.24 -30.88 25.77
N VAL A 1134 54.11 -31.54 24.99
CA VAL A 1134 53.69 -32.48 23.94
C VAL A 1134 52.95 -33.70 24.51
N ARG A 1135 53.34 -34.19 25.71
CA ARG A 1135 52.63 -35.28 26.39
C ARG A 1135 51.26 -34.85 26.91
N ARG A 1136 51.13 -33.62 27.43
CA ARG A 1136 49.85 -33.06 27.87
C ARG A 1136 48.88 -32.92 26.69
N PHE A 1137 49.38 -32.45 25.55
CA PHE A 1137 48.64 -32.37 24.28
C PHE A 1137 48.06 -33.72 23.85
N ALA A 1138 48.87 -34.78 23.86
CA ALA A 1138 48.45 -36.14 23.50
C ALA A 1138 47.39 -36.76 24.45
N SER A 1139 47.23 -36.21 25.67
CA SER A 1139 46.20 -36.65 26.62
C SER A 1139 44.85 -35.94 26.45
N LEU A 1140 44.84 -34.76 25.82
CA LEU A 1140 43.62 -33.99 25.52
C LEU A 1140 43.05 -34.30 24.13
N SER A 1141 43.86 -34.87 23.24
CA SER A 1141 43.50 -35.13 21.83
C SER A 1141 42.62 -36.38 21.64
N HIS A 1142 41.46 -36.44 22.29
CA HIS A 1142 40.43 -37.45 21.99
C HIS A 1142 39.55 -37.10 20.77
N HIS A 1143 39.61 -35.86 20.26
CA HIS A 1143 38.71 -35.36 19.20
C HIS A 1143 39.36 -34.89 17.89
N PHE A 1144 40.68 -34.69 17.80
CA PHE A 1144 41.32 -34.19 16.57
C PHE A 1144 42.59 -34.95 16.16
N ASN A 1145 42.73 -35.14 14.84
CA ASN A 1145 43.59 -36.15 14.22
C ASN A 1145 45.07 -35.71 14.09
N PHE A 1146 45.76 -35.57 15.22
CA PHE A 1146 47.10 -34.97 15.31
C PHE A 1146 48.26 -35.83 14.76
N ALA A 1147 47.99 -37.06 14.30
CA ALA A 1147 49.00 -37.99 13.80
C ALA A 1147 49.77 -37.47 12.57
N GLY A 1148 49.17 -36.58 11.78
CA GLY A 1148 49.78 -36.03 10.56
C GLY A 1148 51.01 -35.15 10.81
N LEU A 1149 51.05 -34.39 11.91
CA LEU A 1149 52.10 -33.38 12.14
C LEU A 1149 53.44 -34.00 12.58
N LEU A 1150 53.41 -34.96 13.52
CA LEU A 1150 54.60 -35.66 14.03
C LEU A 1150 55.36 -36.47 12.96
N SER A 1151 54.70 -36.79 11.83
CA SER A 1151 55.35 -37.46 10.70
C SER A 1151 56.38 -36.57 9.99
N ARG A 1152 56.11 -35.26 9.87
CA ARG A 1152 56.97 -34.31 9.14
C ARG A 1152 58.28 -34.01 9.86
N GLU A 1153 58.30 -34.01 11.20
CA GLU A 1153 59.54 -33.80 11.95
C GLU A 1153 60.48 -35.01 11.90
N LYS A 1154 59.95 -36.25 11.97
CA LYS A 1154 60.77 -37.46 11.78
C LYS A 1154 61.41 -37.47 10.39
N SER A 1155 60.70 -37.04 9.35
CA SER A 1155 61.26 -36.87 8.01
C SER A 1155 62.39 -35.83 7.94
N ARG A 1156 62.35 -34.79 8.79
CA ARG A 1156 63.34 -33.69 8.79
C ARG A 1156 64.69 -34.04 9.46
N LYS A 1157 64.76 -35.13 10.25
CA LYS A 1157 66.01 -35.63 10.84
C LYS A 1157 66.64 -36.81 10.08
N ALA A 1158 66.03 -37.29 9.00
CA ALA A 1158 66.49 -38.45 8.23
C ALA A 1158 67.37 -38.11 7.01
N LEU A 1159 67.62 -36.83 6.73
CA LEU A 1159 68.35 -36.36 5.55
C LEU A 1159 69.44 -35.33 5.88
N LYS A 1160 70.58 -35.83 6.38
CA LYS A 1160 71.92 -35.24 6.21
C LYS A 1160 73.00 -36.27 6.56
N PRO A 1161 73.95 -36.58 5.65
CA PRO A 1161 75.33 -36.78 6.07
C PRO A 1161 75.96 -35.46 6.52
#